data_AF-A0A1C1CDA0-F1
#
_entry.id   AF-A0A1C1CDA0-F1
#
_cell.length_a   1.000
_cell.length_b   1.000
_cell.length_c   1.000
_cell.angle_alpha   90.00
_cell.angle_beta   90.00
_cell.angle_gamma   90.00
#
_symmetry.space_group_name_H-M   'P 1'
#
loop_
_entity.id
_entity.type
_entity.pdbx_description
1 polymer ?
#
loop_
_entity_poly.entity_id
_entity_poly.type
_entity_poly.pdbx_seq_one_letter_code
_entity_poly.pdbx_strand_id
1 'polypeptide(L)'
;MEMDEISRMPQRPPMAYHNDDFDFEGPHFPTRSPSQMSFASHADSMAPLGSAGAFKCDIMVKFLRQRQMEKLWSNSVDGEGVILKRGKNDFVCQPSELLFENNGLFHQVCQLNVKVAMTVKTDVIETFLRTSQLPYVPYVDGLRIQVLPDISFLSTGKKHHFAAFIQNPGYLVVWHDDPEQVISRAEKIEQHLVSLLWKDENLVIPKSENASAAPSIREKADNADVEDARRFDDSPRRTILYQAVLMGLAGLLVILTIGVGWRKVAIEVKTDSTYVRLALAAVILPQIWLGWFFFQTLVNGISQLFGPVNQLDANSRTFSGIRSKRLETDTLPHVTVQCPVYKEGLWSVIDPTMVSIREAISTYEMQGGTVNIFVNDDGMQLIKEHEAKERREYYEEHNIGWVARPKHNPNPKPDSGERAFTRAGKFKKASNMNYAMNVSARVEDRLAAIPRHDAWTQQDEDEVYQRILQQIIEEDEGRTWAQGDVRIGDYILIIDSDTRVPADCFLDMVSEMEASPQVAIIQFSSGVMNVTTSFFEKGITFFTNLVYTAIQFAVANGDIAPFVGHNAVLRWSALQDIAYEEDGVEKYWAETTVSEDFDMALRLQSKGYDLRFSTYFGSEGFQEGVSLTVYDELARWEKYAYGCSELIFNPLIYWPTRGPVTPLFRKFMSVIHR
;
A
#
# COMPACT_ATOMS: atom_id res chain seq x y z
N MET A 1 -30.74 -3.77 -65.53
CA MET A 1 -29.70 -4.42 -66.34
C MET A 1 -28.41 -3.72 -65.96
N GLU A 2 -27.50 -4.47 -65.34
CA GLU A 2 -26.28 -4.04 -64.63
C GLU A 2 -26.49 -3.31 -63.28
N MET A 3 -26.89 -4.10 -62.29
CA MET A 3 -26.50 -3.96 -60.88
C MET A 3 -25.94 -5.32 -60.45
N ASP A 4 -24.66 -5.38 -60.09
CA ASP A 4 -24.08 -6.27 -59.06
C ASP A 4 -22.56 -6.32 -59.23
N GLU A 5 -21.84 -5.45 -58.51
CA GLU A 5 -20.44 -5.67 -58.17
C GLU A 5 -20.15 -5.06 -56.79
N ILE A 6 -20.61 -5.75 -55.75
CA ILE A 6 -20.11 -5.61 -54.38
C ILE A 6 -19.61 -6.99 -53.96
N SER A 7 -18.30 -7.24 -54.10
CA SER A 7 -17.63 -8.33 -53.40
C SER A 7 -16.11 -8.15 -53.45
N ARG A 8 -15.53 -7.98 -52.26
CA ARG A 8 -14.21 -8.46 -51.77
C ARG A 8 -13.53 -7.42 -50.87
N MET A 9 -14.04 -7.29 -49.65
CA MET A 9 -13.19 -6.98 -48.49
C MET A 9 -12.83 -8.31 -47.81
N PRO A 10 -11.55 -8.56 -47.47
CA PRO A 10 -11.18 -9.79 -46.78
C PRO A 10 -11.66 -9.75 -45.34
N GLN A 11 -12.46 -10.74 -44.96
CA GLN A 11 -12.86 -11.00 -43.59
C GLN A 11 -11.61 -11.33 -42.75
N ARG A 12 -11.39 -10.56 -41.67
CA ARG A 12 -10.45 -10.94 -40.60
C ARG A 12 -10.96 -12.23 -39.95
N PRO A 13 -10.11 -13.25 -39.74
CA PRO A 13 -10.50 -14.41 -38.96
C PRO A 13 -10.64 -14.02 -37.48
N PRO A 14 -11.59 -14.60 -36.74
CA PRO A 14 -11.66 -14.43 -35.29
C PRO A 14 -10.48 -15.19 -34.67
N MET A 15 -9.57 -14.48 -33.99
CA MET A 15 -8.59 -15.12 -33.12
C MET A 15 -9.34 -15.71 -31.92
N ALA A 16 -9.60 -17.01 -31.99
CA ALA A 16 -9.96 -17.82 -30.85
C ALA A 16 -8.72 -17.95 -29.95
N TYR A 17 -8.76 -17.35 -28.77
CA TYR A 17 -7.87 -17.73 -27.67
C TYR A 17 -8.35 -19.09 -27.16
N HIS A 18 -7.72 -20.15 -27.64
CA HIS A 18 -7.76 -21.45 -26.99
C HIS A 18 -6.89 -21.36 -25.73
N ASN A 19 -7.52 -21.48 -24.56
CA ASN A 19 -6.84 -21.85 -23.33
C ASN A 19 -6.49 -23.32 -23.47
N ASP A 20 -5.26 -23.61 -23.90
CA ASP A 20 -4.67 -24.93 -23.77
C ASP A 20 -3.86 -24.98 -22.46
N ASP A 21 -4.22 -25.95 -21.64
CA ASP A 21 -3.49 -26.38 -20.44
C ASP A 21 -2.05 -26.73 -20.83
N PHE A 22 -1.10 -25.92 -20.39
CA PHE A 22 0.32 -26.25 -20.42
C PHE A 22 0.78 -26.58 -19.00
N ASP A 23 0.83 -27.88 -18.72
CA ASP A 23 1.59 -28.45 -17.60
C ASP A 23 3.08 -28.12 -17.79
N PHE A 24 3.61 -27.31 -16.88
CA PHE A 24 5.02 -26.93 -16.87
C PHE A 24 5.79 -27.87 -15.94
N GLU A 25 6.37 -28.94 -16.50
CA GLU A 25 7.44 -29.69 -15.82
C GLU A 25 8.74 -28.87 -15.90
N GLY A 26 9.20 -28.38 -14.75
CA GLY A 26 10.47 -27.65 -14.63
C GLY A 26 11.70 -28.55 -14.83
N PRO A 27 12.84 -28.03 -15.31
CA PRO A 27 14.01 -28.85 -15.63
C PRO A 27 14.81 -29.23 -14.38
N HIS A 28 15.09 -30.52 -14.23
CA HIS A 28 16.06 -31.05 -13.26
C HIS A 28 17.50 -30.75 -13.69
N PHE A 29 18.29 -30.12 -12.81
CA PHE A 29 19.76 -30.11 -12.89
C PHE A 29 20.39 -30.46 -11.53
N PRO A 30 21.36 -31.40 -11.47
CA PRO A 30 22.02 -31.78 -10.23
C PRO A 30 23.33 -31.00 -10.05
N THR A 31 23.64 -30.49 -8.86
CA THR A 31 25.03 -30.28 -8.43
C THR A 31 25.19 -30.28 -6.90
N ARG A 32 26.27 -30.94 -6.47
CA ARG A 32 26.71 -31.19 -5.08
C ARG A 32 27.25 -29.93 -4.38
N SER A 33 27.04 -29.92 -3.06
CA SER A 33 27.36 -28.95 -1.98
C SER A 33 28.87 -28.68 -1.74
N PRO A 34 29.33 -27.76 -0.81
CA PRO A 34 28.90 -27.69 0.60
C PRO A 34 28.79 -26.31 1.32
N SER A 35 28.05 -26.36 2.44
CA SER A 35 28.03 -25.49 3.64
C SER A 35 27.50 -24.06 3.55
N GLN A 36 26.21 -23.86 3.85
CA GLN A 36 25.72 -22.90 4.85
C GLN A 36 24.25 -23.24 5.20
N MET A 37 24.00 -23.54 6.47
CA MET A 37 22.66 -23.73 7.03
C MET A 37 21.94 -22.39 7.08
N SER A 38 21.07 -22.09 6.11
CA SER A 38 20.02 -21.06 6.25
C SER A 38 19.06 -21.03 5.05
N PHE A 39 18.41 -22.13 4.71
CA PHE A 39 17.27 -22.10 3.77
C PHE A 39 16.29 -23.24 4.12
N ALA A 40 15.59 -23.08 5.24
CA ALA A 40 14.47 -23.96 5.63
C ALA A 40 13.46 -23.22 6.53
N SER A 41 12.98 -22.08 6.04
CA SER A 41 11.71 -21.42 6.42
C SER A 41 11.36 -20.57 5.20
N HIS A 42 10.28 -20.83 4.46
CA HIS A 42 8.95 -20.30 4.75
C HIS A 42 7.83 -21.06 4.00
N ALA A 43 8.12 -22.22 3.38
CA ALA A 43 7.18 -22.89 2.47
C ALA A 43 6.38 -24.07 3.07
N ASP A 44 6.53 -24.39 4.36
CA ASP A 44 5.96 -25.61 4.99
C ASP A 44 4.83 -25.33 6.01
N SER A 45 4.21 -24.14 6.00
CA SER A 45 3.36 -23.71 7.12
C SER A 45 1.89 -24.16 7.07
N MET A 46 1.35 -24.77 6.01
CA MET A 46 -0.11 -25.04 5.94
C MET A 46 -0.58 -26.41 5.39
N ALA A 47 0.31 -27.36 5.10
CA ALA A 47 -0.11 -28.76 4.97
C ALA A 47 -0.36 -29.35 6.37
N PRO A 48 -1.33 -30.28 6.58
CA PRO A 48 -1.39 -31.04 7.83
C PRO A 48 -0.01 -31.64 8.06
N LEU A 49 0.67 -31.17 9.11
CA LEU A 49 2.07 -31.50 9.35
C LEU A 49 2.20 -33.01 9.29
N GLY A 50 2.96 -33.52 8.31
CA GLY A 50 3.49 -34.86 8.40
C GLY A 50 4.23 -35.01 9.74
N SER A 51 4.43 -36.24 10.22
CA SER A 51 5.00 -36.47 11.57
C SER A 51 6.28 -35.67 11.86
N ALA A 52 7.09 -35.39 10.83
CA ALA A 52 8.29 -34.57 10.92
C ALA A 52 8.02 -33.11 11.32
N GLY A 53 6.96 -32.49 10.80
CA GLY A 53 6.63 -31.10 11.08
C GLY A 53 6.06 -30.91 12.49
N ALA A 54 5.16 -31.80 12.91
CA ALA A 54 4.64 -31.80 14.28
C ALA A 54 5.78 -32.00 15.29
N PHE A 55 6.71 -32.90 14.99
CA PHE A 55 7.92 -33.13 15.79
C PHE A 55 8.82 -31.88 15.85
N LYS A 56 9.00 -31.16 14.75
CA LYS A 56 9.77 -29.89 14.72
C LYS A 56 9.13 -28.84 15.64
N CYS A 57 7.80 -28.70 15.62
CA CYS A 57 7.09 -27.80 16.52
C CYS A 57 7.23 -28.21 17.99
N ASP A 58 7.12 -29.51 18.29
CA ASP A 58 7.28 -30.03 19.66
C ASP A 58 8.69 -29.80 20.22
N ILE A 59 9.73 -29.90 19.38
CA ILE A 59 11.10 -29.54 19.77
C ILE A 59 11.20 -28.03 19.99
N MET A 60 10.66 -27.22 19.08
CA MET A 60 10.78 -25.76 19.15
C MET A 60 10.11 -25.21 20.41
N VAL A 61 8.89 -25.65 20.75
CA VAL A 61 8.21 -25.17 21.96
C VAL A 61 8.97 -25.53 23.24
N LYS A 62 9.58 -26.73 23.29
CA LYS A 62 10.44 -27.15 24.41
C LYS A 62 11.73 -26.33 24.48
N PHE A 63 12.36 -26.07 23.33
CA PHE A 63 13.54 -25.22 23.24
C PHE A 63 13.24 -23.80 23.75
N LEU A 64 12.14 -23.21 23.31
CA LEU A 64 11.72 -21.88 23.75
C LEU A 64 11.42 -21.84 25.25
N ARG A 65 10.74 -22.86 25.80
CA ARG A 65 10.52 -22.98 27.26
C ARG A 65 11.83 -23.12 28.01
N GLN A 66 12.76 -23.94 27.52
CA GLN A 66 14.09 -24.06 28.13
C GLN A 66 14.80 -22.70 28.17
N ARG A 67 14.76 -21.93 27.08
CA ARG A 67 15.32 -20.58 27.03
C ARG A 67 14.64 -19.61 28.00
N GLN A 68 13.31 -19.66 28.09
CA GLN A 68 12.55 -18.88 29.07
C GLN A 68 13.01 -19.17 30.50
N MET A 69 13.25 -20.44 30.84
CA MET A 69 13.76 -20.85 32.16
C MET A 69 15.22 -20.47 32.37
N GLU A 70 16.09 -20.64 31.37
CA GLU A 70 17.51 -20.25 31.42
C GLU A 70 17.67 -18.74 31.66
N LYS A 71 16.75 -17.93 31.13
CA LYS A 71 16.72 -16.47 31.29
C LYS A 71 16.04 -16.00 32.59
N LEU A 72 15.54 -16.92 33.42
CA LEU A 72 14.78 -16.62 34.64
C LEU A 72 13.53 -15.76 34.37
N TRP A 73 12.88 -15.97 33.22
CA TRP A 73 11.66 -15.26 32.82
C TRP A 73 10.36 -15.94 33.28
N SER A 74 10.47 -16.94 34.15
CA SER A 74 9.34 -17.70 34.66
C SER A 74 9.69 -18.23 36.05
N ASN A 75 8.78 -18.04 37.00
CA ASN A 75 8.91 -18.53 38.37
C ASN A 75 8.26 -19.92 38.55
N SER A 76 7.82 -20.55 37.46
CA SER A 76 7.12 -21.84 37.44
C SER A 76 5.75 -21.79 38.15
N VAL A 77 5.09 -20.64 38.06
CA VAL A 77 3.73 -20.43 38.58
C VAL A 77 2.71 -20.77 37.48
N ASP A 78 1.51 -21.20 37.89
CA ASP A 78 0.37 -21.42 37.01
C ASP A 78 0.12 -20.15 36.14
N GLY A 79 -0.13 -20.36 34.84
CA GLY A 79 -0.34 -19.31 33.84
C GLY A 79 0.90 -18.86 33.05
N GLU A 80 2.11 -19.34 33.38
CA GLU A 80 3.35 -18.97 32.70
C GLU A 80 3.83 -20.07 31.73
N GLY A 81 4.13 -19.70 30.48
CA GLY A 81 4.81 -20.57 29.53
C GLY A 81 4.96 -20.03 28.12
N VAL A 82 5.13 -20.97 27.18
CA VAL A 82 5.30 -20.76 25.74
C VAL A 82 4.22 -21.52 25.00
N ILE A 83 3.63 -20.89 23.99
CA ILE A 83 2.65 -21.49 23.09
C ILE A 83 3.13 -21.34 21.66
N LEU A 84 2.99 -22.39 20.86
CA LEU A 84 3.40 -22.43 19.47
C LEU A 84 2.29 -23.04 18.62
N LYS A 85 1.93 -22.36 17.53
CA LYS A 85 0.94 -22.84 16.57
C LYS A 85 1.57 -23.85 15.61
N ARG A 86 1.04 -25.08 15.61
CA ARG A 86 1.39 -26.14 14.66
C ARG A 86 0.66 -25.93 13.33
N GLY A 87 -0.65 -25.69 13.39
CA GLY A 87 -1.48 -25.49 12.20
C GLY A 87 -2.78 -24.76 12.52
N LYS A 88 -3.74 -24.75 11.58
CA LYS A 88 -5.05 -24.12 11.79
C LYS A 88 -5.75 -24.75 12.99
N ASN A 89 -6.01 -23.93 14.01
CA ASN A 89 -6.62 -24.34 15.28
C ASN A 89 -5.86 -25.45 16.03
N ASP A 90 -4.57 -25.67 15.73
CA ASP A 90 -3.72 -26.64 16.42
C ASP A 90 -2.51 -25.95 17.04
N PHE A 91 -2.45 -25.96 18.36
CA PHE A 91 -1.44 -25.30 19.17
C PHE A 91 -0.83 -26.28 20.17
N VAL A 92 0.45 -26.09 20.47
CA VAL A 92 1.17 -26.77 21.55
C VAL A 92 1.65 -25.77 22.56
N CYS A 93 1.79 -26.19 23.80
CA CYS A 93 2.33 -25.35 24.86
C CYS A 93 3.31 -26.11 25.76
N GLN A 94 4.14 -25.32 26.44
CA GLN A 94 4.97 -25.76 27.54
C GLN A 94 4.93 -24.68 28.64
N PRO A 95 4.58 -25.02 29.89
CA PRO A 95 4.30 -26.37 30.40
C PRO A 95 2.93 -26.88 29.89
N SER A 96 2.69 -28.19 29.94
CA SER A 96 1.47 -28.82 29.37
C SER A 96 0.21 -28.47 30.17
N GLU A 97 0.41 -28.04 31.40
CA GLU A 97 -0.58 -27.63 32.39
C GLU A 97 -1.43 -26.45 31.91
N LEU A 98 -0.87 -25.58 31.04
CA LEU A 98 -1.57 -24.44 30.44
C LEU A 98 -2.82 -24.85 29.63
N LEU A 99 -2.90 -26.10 29.16
CA LEU A 99 -4.08 -26.61 28.45
C LEU A 99 -5.31 -26.73 29.36
N PHE A 100 -5.11 -26.87 30.67
CA PHE A 100 -6.20 -27.12 31.63
C PHE A 100 -6.69 -25.85 32.31
N GLU A 101 -6.03 -24.71 32.08
CA GLU A 101 -6.45 -23.42 32.61
C GLU A 101 -7.60 -22.85 31.79
N ASN A 102 -8.78 -22.78 32.42
CA ASN A 102 -9.96 -22.17 31.81
C ASN A 102 -9.74 -20.68 31.56
N ASN A 103 -9.90 -20.28 30.30
CA ASN A 103 -9.71 -18.90 29.84
C ASN A 103 -8.33 -18.29 30.19
N GLY A 104 -7.32 -19.15 30.40
CA GLY A 104 -5.95 -18.74 30.67
C GLY A 104 -5.18 -18.34 29.40
N LEU A 105 -3.86 -18.24 29.52
CA LEU A 105 -2.95 -17.85 28.46
C LEU A 105 -3.16 -18.66 27.17
N PHE A 106 -3.34 -19.99 27.27
CA PHE A 106 -3.53 -20.85 26.10
C PHE A 106 -4.76 -20.47 25.28
N HIS A 107 -5.90 -20.28 25.95
CA HIS A 107 -7.15 -19.92 25.28
C HIS A 107 -7.04 -18.56 24.59
N GLN A 108 -6.44 -17.59 25.29
CA GLN A 108 -6.30 -16.21 24.82
C GLN A 108 -5.34 -16.09 23.63
N VAL A 109 -4.22 -16.82 23.65
CA VAL A 109 -3.29 -16.89 22.51
C VAL A 109 -3.90 -17.61 21.32
N CYS A 110 -4.69 -18.67 21.55
CA CYS A 110 -5.42 -19.35 20.48
C CYS A 110 -6.41 -18.40 19.80
N GLN A 111 -7.12 -17.56 20.56
CA GLN A 111 -8.04 -16.55 20.01
C GLN A 111 -7.32 -15.40 19.31
N LEU A 112 -6.22 -14.90 19.87
CA LEU A 112 -5.36 -13.90 19.23
C LEU A 112 -4.73 -14.43 17.92
N ASN A 113 -4.62 -15.76 17.81
CA ASN A 113 -4.19 -16.51 16.64
C ASN A 113 -2.79 -16.07 16.14
N VAL A 114 -1.79 -16.20 17.01
CA VAL A 114 -0.38 -15.85 16.74
C VAL A 114 0.49 -17.10 16.61
N LYS A 115 1.58 -17.02 15.83
CA LYS A 115 2.44 -18.17 15.53
C LYS A 115 3.18 -18.69 16.76
N VAL A 116 3.74 -17.80 17.56
CA VAL A 116 4.38 -18.12 18.84
C VAL A 116 4.06 -17.04 19.86
N ALA A 117 3.85 -17.42 21.12
CA ALA A 117 3.73 -16.50 22.24
C ALA A 117 4.52 -17.03 23.45
N MET A 118 5.12 -16.12 24.21
CA MET A 118 5.92 -16.40 25.40
C MET A 118 5.58 -15.40 26.50
N THR A 119 5.44 -15.90 27.71
CA THR A 119 5.37 -15.05 28.91
C THR A 119 6.77 -14.70 29.39
N VAL A 120 6.94 -13.47 29.87
CA VAL A 120 8.18 -12.95 30.41
C VAL A 120 7.85 -12.28 31.73
N LYS A 121 8.25 -12.92 32.82
CA LYS A 121 8.05 -12.42 34.17
C LYS A 121 9.40 -12.21 34.83
N THR A 122 9.63 -10.99 35.28
CA THR A 122 10.82 -10.59 36.03
C THR A 122 10.41 -9.60 37.11
N ASP A 123 11.19 -9.52 38.19
CA ASP A 123 10.95 -8.58 39.29
C ASP A 123 10.84 -7.13 38.80
N VAL A 124 11.55 -6.78 37.72
CA VAL A 124 11.50 -5.47 37.08
C VAL A 124 10.11 -5.19 36.49
N ILE A 125 9.57 -6.14 35.73
CA ILE A 125 8.24 -6.02 35.11
C ILE A 125 7.16 -5.97 36.20
N GLU A 126 7.23 -6.85 37.19
CA GLU A 126 6.27 -6.86 38.31
C GLU A 126 6.30 -5.55 39.10
N THR A 127 7.50 -5.04 39.41
CA THR A 127 7.66 -3.79 40.14
C THR A 127 7.15 -2.61 39.32
N PHE A 128 7.44 -2.57 38.02
CA PHE A 128 6.94 -1.53 37.13
C PHE A 128 5.41 -1.52 37.07
N LEU A 129 4.77 -2.67 36.83
CA LEU A 129 3.31 -2.76 36.68
C LEU A 129 2.53 -2.51 37.98
N ARG A 130 3.14 -2.77 39.15
CA ARG A 130 2.56 -2.39 40.45
C ARG A 130 2.63 -0.89 40.71
N THR A 131 3.59 -0.22 40.10
CA THR A 131 3.90 1.18 40.40
C THR A 131 3.31 2.14 39.38
N SER A 132 3.34 1.77 38.10
CA SER A 132 2.74 2.50 37.00
C SER A 132 1.23 2.26 36.94
N GLN A 133 0.48 3.36 36.79
CA GLN A 133 -0.97 3.32 36.50
C GLN A 133 -1.27 3.68 35.04
N LEU A 134 -0.25 3.78 34.19
CA LEU A 134 -0.45 4.13 32.79
C LEU A 134 -1.06 2.92 32.05
N PRO A 135 -2.00 3.15 31.12
CA PRO A 135 -2.56 2.10 30.26
C PRO A 135 -1.58 1.60 29.19
N TYR A 136 -0.34 2.09 29.21
CA TYR A 136 0.72 1.70 28.29
C TYR A 136 2.10 1.80 28.97
N VAL A 137 3.08 1.13 28.37
CA VAL A 137 4.50 1.24 28.72
C VAL A 137 5.21 2.00 27.61
N PRO A 138 5.90 3.13 27.91
CA PRO A 138 6.73 3.80 26.93
C PRO A 138 7.81 2.84 26.39
N TYR A 139 8.04 2.91 25.08
CA TYR A 139 9.02 2.13 24.34
C TYR A 139 9.91 3.06 23.50
N VAL A 140 10.87 2.49 22.76
CA VAL A 140 11.87 3.20 21.95
C VAL A 140 11.20 4.23 21.03
N ASP A 141 11.81 5.42 20.88
CA ASP A 141 11.40 6.49 19.94
C ASP A 141 9.92 6.95 20.04
N GLY A 142 9.39 6.99 21.27
CA GLY A 142 8.03 7.49 21.53
C GLY A 142 6.92 6.46 21.28
N LEU A 143 7.28 5.24 20.88
CA LEU A 143 6.38 4.11 20.76
C LEU A 143 5.83 3.69 22.12
N ARG A 144 4.69 3.02 22.15
CA ARG A 144 4.01 2.59 23.37
C ARG A 144 3.52 1.15 23.21
N ILE A 145 3.73 0.33 24.22
CA ILE A 145 3.21 -1.03 24.31
C ILE A 145 1.99 -1.03 25.23
N GLN A 146 0.89 -1.66 24.80
CA GLN A 146 -0.34 -1.76 25.58
C GLN A 146 -0.15 -2.43 26.96
N VAL A 147 -0.87 -1.93 27.97
CA VAL A 147 -1.07 -2.58 29.27
C VAL A 147 -2.52 -3.04 29.35
N LEU A 148 -2.71 -4.33 29.56
CA LEU A 148 -4.01 -4.97 29.72
C LEU A 148 -4.28 -5.28 31.21
N PRO A 149 -5.53 -5.14 31.68
CA PRO A 149 -5.86 -5.39 33.09
C PRO A 149 -5.54 -6.81 33.55
N ASP A 150 -5.89 -7.79 32.72
CA ASP A 150 -5.68 -9.21 32.93
C ASP A 150 -5.57 -9.95 31.59
N ILE A 151 -5.29 -11.25 31.65
CA ILE A 151 -5.05 -12.07 30.46
C ILE A 151 -6.27 -12.20 29.55
N SER A 152 -7.50 -12.01 30.06
CA SER A 152 -8.72 -12.21 29.30
C SER A 152 -8.95 -11.18 28.19
N PHE A 153 -8.24 -10.04 28.27
CA PHE A 153 -8.27 -8.98 27.26
C PHE A 153 -7.22 -9.18 26.14
N LEU A 154 -6.37 -10.20 26.25
CA LEU A 154 -5.28 -10.39 25.29
C LEU A 154 -5.79 -10.65 23.88
N SER A 155 -6.88 -11.41 23.71
CA SER A 155 -7.46 -11.68 22.39
C SER A 155 -8.06 -10.44 21.72
N THR A 156 -8.53 -9.47 22.52
CA THR A 156 -9.07 -8.18 22.05
C THR A 156 -8.00 -7.08 21.94
N GLY A 157 -6.76 -7.38 22.34
CA GLY A 157 -5.65 -6.43 22.32
C GLY A 157 -5.12 -6.12 20.91
N LYS A 158 -4.21 -5.17 20.84
CA LYS A 158 -3.51 -4.78 19.61
C LYS A 158 -2.53 -5.87 19.17
N LYS A 159 -2.93 -6.70 18.21
CA LYS A 159 -2.13 -7.81 17.68
C LYS A 159 -0.80 -7.34 17.08
N HIS A 160 -0.74 -6.18 16.44
CA HIS A 160 0.49 -5.69 15.80
C HIS A 160 1.47 -5.03 16.76
N HIS A 161 1.16 -4.86 18.06
CA HIS A 161 2.17 -4.46 19.04
C HIS A 161 3.23 -5.55 19.26
N PHE A 162 2.94 -6.81 18.92
CA PHE A 162 3.79 -7.99 19.19
C PHE A 162 4.13 -8.21 20.67
N ALA A 163 3.49 -7.46 21.57
CA ALA A 163 3.64 -7.54 23.01
C ALA A 163 2.45 -6.90 23.73
N ALA A 164 2.18 -7.37 24.95
CA ALA A 164 1.23 -6.78 25.89
C ALA A 164 1.70 -7.00 27.32
N PHE A 165 1.71 -5.95 28.13
CA PHE A 165 1.92 -6.09 29.57
C PHE A 165 0.59 -6.44 30.24
N ILE A 166 0.59 -7.43 31.13
CA ILE A 166 -0.58 -7.91 31.85
C ILE A 166 -0.45 -7.49 33.31
N GLN A 167 -1.30 -6.57 33.75
CA GLN A 167 -1.18 -5.96 35.07
C GLN A 167 -1.40 -6.96 36.21
N ASN A 168 -2.41 -7.83 36.09
CA ASN A 168 -2.64 -8.93 37.01
C ASN A 168 -2.53 -10.28 36.26
N PRO A 169 -1.54 -11.14 36.59
CA PRO A 169 -0.72 -11.13 37.81
C PRO A 169 0.61 -10.34 37.74
N GLY A 170 0.93 -9.67 36.62
CA GLY A 170 2.16 -8.86 36.50
C GLY A 170 3.24 -9.52 35.64
N TYR A 171 2.98 -9.70 34.36
CA TYR A 171 3.99 -10.20 33.42
C TYR A 171 3.81 -9.60 32.03
N LEU A 172 4.80 -9.79 31.16
CA LEU A 172 4.74 -9.42 29.74
C LEU A 172 4.38 -10.67 28.92
N VAL A 173 3.49 -10.53 27.94
CA VAL A 173 3.29 -11.53 26.88
C VAL A 173 3.92 -10.97 25.62
N VAL A 174 4.83 -11.71 25.00
CA VAL A 174 5.50 -11.36 23.74
C VAL A 174 5.14 -12.41 22.69
N TRP A 175 4.82 -11.99 21.48
CA TRP A 175 4.58 -12.90 20.36
C TRP A 175 5.33 -12.48 19.10
N HIS A 176 5.42 -13.41 18.15
CA HIS A 176 6.06 -13.18 16.86
C HIS A 176 5.47 -14.10 15.79
N ASP A 177 5.60 -13.69 14.52
CA ASP A 177 5.30 -14.55 13.36
C ASP A 177 6.41 -15.58 13.08
N ASP A 178 7.58 -15.39 13.72
CA ASP A 178 8.78 -16.22 13.57
C ASP A 178 9.22 -16.71 14.95
N PRO A 179 9.10 -18.02 15.24
CA PRO A 179 9.53 -18.63 16.49
C PRO A 179 10.97 -18.32 16.90
N GLU A 180 11.88 -18.10 15.94
CA GLU A 180 13.29 -17.85 16.24
C GLU A 180 13.53 -16.44 16.80
N GLN A 181 12.62 -15.50 16.54
CA GLN A 181 12.78 -14.08 16.90
C GLN A 181 12.09 -13.68 18.22
N VAL A 182 11.20 -14.51 18.76
CA VAL A 182 10.41 -14.16 19.97
C VAL A 182 11.30 -13.84 21.18
N ILE A 183 12.40 -14.58 21.35
CA ILE A 183 13.35 -14.35 22.44
C ILE A 183 14.07 -13.01 22.25
N SER A 184 14.55 -12.71 21.04
CA SER A 184 15.26 -11.45 20.77
C SER A 184 14.37 -10.24 21.02
N ARG A 185 13.07 -10.35 20.68
CA ARG A 185 12.07 -9.31 20.96
C ARG A 185 11.85 -9.13 22.45
N ALA A 186 11.67 -10.21 23.21
CA ALA A 186 11.54 -10.15 24.66
C ALA A 186 12.75 -9.47 25.34
N GLU A 187 13.97 -9.81 24.93
CA GLU A 187 15.19 -9.20 25.45
C GLU A 187 15.23 -7.69 25.18
N LYS A 188 14.85 -7.25 23.98
CA LYS A 188 14.82 -5.82 23.62
C LYS A 188 13.83 -5.04 24.49
N ILE A 189 12.63 -5.60 24.71
CA ILE A 189 11.60 -4.95 25.55
C ILE A 189 12.07 -4.86 27.01
N GLU A 190 12.61 -5.94 27.55
CA GLU A 190 13.13 -5.97 28.93
C GLU A 190 14.27 -4.95 29.12
N GLN A 191 15.27 -4.96 28.24
CA GLN A 191 16.40 -4.02 28.30
C GLN A 191 15.92 -2.56 28.22
N HIS A 192 14.91 -2.30 27.39
CA HIS A 192 14.34 -0.96 27.29
C HIS A 192 13.63 -0.54 28.58
N LEU A 193 12.77 -1.39 29.14
CA LEU A 193 12.05 -1.13 30.40
C LEU A 193 13.02 -0.79 31.54
N VAL A 194 14.07 -1.59 31.65
CA VAL A 194 15.16 -1.40 32.62
C VAL A 194 15.84 -0.05 32.43
N SER A 195 16.17 0.32 31.18
CA SER A 195 16.77 1.62 30.87
C SER A 195 15.87 2.82 31.20
N LEU A 196 14.56 2.62 31.09
CA LEU A 196 13.53 3.61 31.34
C LEU A 196 13.44 3.95 32.83
N LEU A 197 13.40 2.91 33.67
CA LEU A 197 13.42 3.03 35.13
C LEU A 197 14.66 3.75 35.67
N TRP A 198 15.79 3.67 34.97
CA TRP A 198 17.00 4.40 35.34
C TRP A 198 17.03 5.86 34.91
N LYS A 199 16.32 6.22 33.83
CA LYS A 199 16.39 7.57 33.25
C LYS A 199 15.28 8.49 33.75
N ASP A 200 14.12 7.96 34.12
CA ASP A 200 12.93 8.76 34.32
C ASP A 200 12.28 8.50 35.71
N GLU A 201 12.67 9.32 36.71
CA GLU A 201 12.12 9.23 38.07
C GLU A 201 10.62 9.58 38.13
N ASN A 202 10.07 10.25 37.11
CA ASN A 202 8.68 10.75 37.11
C ASN A 202 7.63 9.68 36.74
N LEU A 203 8.03 8.56 36.13
CA LEU A 203 7.10 7.50 35.76
C LEU A 203 6.71 6.58 36.93
N VAL A 204 7.41 6.70 38.07
CA VAL A 204 7.34 5.75 39.18
C VAL A 204 6.53 6.29 40.37
N ILE A 205 6.22 7.60 40.45
CA ILE A 205 5.44 8.15 41.58
C ILE A 205 4.52 9.27 41.08
N PRO A 206 3.18 9.13 41.16
CA PRO A 206 2.30 10.28 41.01
C PRO A 206 2.45 11.14 42.27
N LYS A 207 3.26 12.21 42.21
CA LYS A 207 3.27 13.20 43.29
C LYS A 207 1.92 13.93 43.31
N SER A 208 1.02 13.51 44.20
CA SER A 208 -0.02 14.40 44.69
C SER A 208 0.63 15.45 45.59
N GLU A 209 0.73 16.68 45.08
CA GLU A 209 0.44 17.94 45.78
C GLU A 209 1.00 19.13 44.95
N ASN A 210 0.11 20.08 44.63
CA ASN A 210 0.31 21.35 43.93
C ASN A 210 0.47 21.32 42.39
N ALA A 211 -0.62 20.99 41.71
CA ALA A 211 -0.81 21.31 40.29
C ALA A 211 -1.12 22.81 40.11
N SER A 212 -0.07 23.63 40.09
CA SER A 212 -0.08 24.98 39.52
C SER A 212 1.27 25.26 38.85
N ALA A 213 1.58 24.47 37.83
CA ALA A 213 2.47 24.80 36.71
C ALA A 213 2.62 23.50 35.91
N ALA A 214 2.14 23.47 34.67
CA ALA A 214 2.49 22.43 33.73
C ALA A 214 4.02 22.35 33.65
N PRO A 215 4.64 21.17 33.81
CA PRO A 215 6.05 21.03 33.52
C PRO A 215 6.17 21.08 32.00
N SER A 216 6.49 22.25 31.47
CA SER A 216 7.09 22.32 30.14
C SER A 216 8.36 21.50 30.23
N ILE A 217 8.37 20.32 29.61
CA ILE A 217 9.61 19.65 29.24
C ILE A 217 10.26 20.57 28.22
N ARG A 218 11.00 21.55 28.73
CA ARG A 218 11.99 22.29 27.97
C ARG A 218 13.19 21.35 27.93
N GLU A 219 13.07 20.34 27.07
CA GLU A 219 14.26 19.68 26.53
C GLU A 219 15.17 20.77 25.97
N LYS A 220 16.47 20.53 26.02
CA LYS A 220 17.52 21.46 25.59
C LYS A 220 17.41 21.75 24.08
N ALA A 221 16.47 22.61 23.73
CA ALA A 221 16.20 23.15 22.40
C ALA A 221 17.14 24.32 22.10
N ASP A 222 18.44 24.11 22.26
CA ASP A 222 19.45 25.11 21.83
C ASP A 222 20.51 24.49 20.90
N ASN A 223 20.47 23.17 20.64
CA ASN A 223 21.31 22.53 19.60
C ASN A 223 20.60 21.38 18.83
N ALA A 224 19.50 20.81 19.34
CA ALA A 224 18.68 19.85 18.59
C ALA A 224 17.77 20.52 17.55
N ASP A 225 17.32 21.75 17.84
CA ASP A 225 16.39 22.51 17.00
C ASP A 225 16.89 22.77 15.57
N VAL A 226 18.21 22.78 15.32
CA VAL A 226 18.74 23.03 13.97
C VAL A 226 18.79 21.76 13.12
N GLU A 227 18.90 20.58 13.72
CA GLU A 227 18.78 19.31 13.00
C GLU A 227 17.32 18.87 12.87
N ASP A 228 16.50 19.01 13.91
CA ASP A 228 15.07 18.69 13.84
C ASP A 228 14.29 19.68 12.96
N ALA A 229 14.65 20.97 12.92
CA ALA A 229 14.04 21.93 11.97
C ALA A 229 14.41 21.66 10.50
N ARG A 230 15.42 20.82 10.22
CA ARG A 230 15.64 20.31 8.84
C ARG A 230 14.85 19.03 8.57
N ARG A 231 14.45 18.30 9.61
CA ARG A 231 13.64 17.09 9.46
C ARG A 231 12.20 17.43 9.12
N PHE A 232 11.70 18.56 9.62
CA PHE A 232 10.30 18.95 9.50
C PHE A 232 10.15 20.39 8.98
N ASP A 233 9.36 20.58 7.92
CA ASP A 233 9.08 21.90 7.34
C ASP A 233 7.57 22.12 7.09
N ASP A 234 6.96 22.90 7.98
CA ASP A 234 5.56 23.35 7.89
C ASP A 234 5.44 24.80 7.39
N SER A 235 6.49 25.36 6.78
CA SER A 235 6.42 26.70 6.21
C SER A 235 5.38 26.80 5.10
N PRO A 236 4.79 27.99 4.86
CA PRO A 236 3.81 28.17 3.79
C PRO A 236 4.37 27.71 2.44
N ARG A 237 3.79 26.63 1.90
CA ARG A 237 4.22 25.98 0.67
C ARG A 237 3.98 26.90 -0.54
N ARG A 238 5.07 27.27 -1.21
CA ARG A 238 5.05 28.21 -2.34
C ARG A 238 4.76 27.48 -3.66
N THR A 239 4.13 28.19 -4.59
CA THR A 239 4.03 27.75 -5.99
C THR A 239 5.31 28.15 -6.72
N ILE A 240 6.04 27.15 -7.24
CA ILE A 240 7.26 27.36 -8.04
C ILE A 240 6.85 27.35 -9.52
N LEU A 241 7.50 28.17 -10.36
CA LEU A 241 7.23 28.27 -11.80
C LEU A 241 8.47 27.99 -12.66
N TYR A 242 9.52 27.43 -12.08
CA TYR A 242 10.78 27.19 -12.78
C TYR A 242 10.60 26.18 -13.91
N GLN A 243 9.83 25.12 -13.69
CA GLN A 243 9.52 24.13 -14.72
C GLN A 243 8.80 24.78 -15.91
N ALA A 244 7.88 25.71 -15.68
CA ALA A 244 7.19 26.42 -16.76
C ALA A 244 8.18 27.21 -17.65
N VAL A 245 9.21 27.82 -17.04
CA VAL A 245 10.30 28.47 -17.79
C VAL A 245 11.09 27.46 -18.60
N LEU A 246 11.44 26.30 -18.02
CA LEU A 246 12.14 25.23 -18.73
C LEU A 246 11.33 24.68 -19.91
N MET A 247 10.02 24.48 -19.73
CA MET A 247 9.12 24.08 -20.83
C MET A 247 9.04 25.16 -21.92
N GLY A 248 9.05 26.44 -21.55
CA GLY A 248 9.13 27.54 -22.50
C GLY A 248 10.41 27.52 -23.34
N LEU A 249 11.56 27.24 -22.70
CA LEU A 249 12.85 27.09 -23.39
C LEU A 249 12.88 25.87 -24.31
N ALA A 250 12.34 24.73 -23.87
CA ALA A 250 12.20 23.54 -24.70
C ALA A 250 11.33 23.82 -25.94
N GLY A 251 10.17 24.47 -25.74
CA GLY A 251 9.30 24.89 -26.83
C GLY A 251 9.98 25.86 -27.82
N LEU A 252 10.79 26.79 -27.31
CA LEU A 252 11.60 27.68 -28.16
C LEU A 252 12.59 26.88 -29.02
N LEU A 253 13.29 25.91 -28.45
CA LEU A 253 14.22 25.05 -29.19
C LEU A 253 13.50 24.23 -30.26
N VAL A 254 12.35 23.64 -29.95
CA VAL A 254 11.51 22.92 -30.92
C VAL A 254 11.17 23.82 -32.11
N ILE A 255 10.64 25.02 -31.84
CA ILE A 255 10.23 25.97 -32.89
C ILE A 255 11.43 26.41 -33.73
N LEU A 256 12.57 26.71 -33.10
CA LEU A 256 13.78 27.13 -33.80
C LEU A 256 14.33 26.01 -34.69
N THR A 257 14.44 24.78 -34.19
CA THR A 257 14.97 23.66 -34.96
C THR A 257 14.09 23.31 -36.14
N ILE A 258 12.76 23.25 -35.93
CA ILE A 258 11.80 23.04 -37.02
C ILE A 258 11.87 24.20 -38.02
N GLY A 259 11.94 25.44 -37.55
CA GLY A 259 12.07 26.64 -38.38
C GLY A 259 13.33 26.63 -39.26
N VAL A 260 14.48 26.22 -38.73
CA VAL A 260 15.72 26.05 -39.50
C VAL A 260 15.57 24.96 -40.56
N GLY A 261 14.88 23.86 -40.25
CA GLY A 261 14.54 22.82 -41.22
C GLY A 261 13.69 23.36 -42.37
N TRP A 262 12.61 24.09 -42.05
CA TRP A 262 11.71 24.68 -43.04
C TRP A 262 12.35 25.78 -43.88
N ARG A 263 13.30 26.54 -43.31
CA ARG A 263 14.12 27.48 -44.09
C ARG A 263 14.85 26.76 -45.23
N LYS A 264 15.41 25.57 -44.99
CA LYS A 264 16.08 24.78 -46.04
C LYS A 264 15.09 24.32 -47.11
N VAL A 265 13.93 23.81 -46.69
CA VAL A 265 12.86 23.42 -47.62
C VAL A 265 12.44 24.61 -48.50
N ALA A 266 12.28 25.80 -47.92
CA ALA A 266 11.93 27.01 -48.67
C ALA A 266 13.00 27.40 -49.71
N ILE A 267 14.29 27.28 -49.37
CA ILE A 267 15.40 27.52 -50.31
C ILE A 267 15.37 26.50 -51.45
N GLU A 268 15.12 25.22 -51.16
CA GLU A 268 15.05 24.16 -52.17
C GLU A 268 13.87 24.36 -53.12
N VAL A 269 12.67 24.65 -52.60
CA VAL A 269 11.47 24.97 -53.40
C VAL A 269 11.72 26.17 -54.31
N LYS A 270 12.40 27.21 -53.80
CA LYS A 270 12.78 28.36 -54.63
C LYS A 270 13.75 27.98 -55.75
N THR A 271 14.62 27.01 -55.50
CA THR A 271 15.68 26.61 -56.44
C THR A 271 15.14 25.72 -57.56
N ASP A 272 14.26 24.77 -57.26
CA ASP A 272 13.75 23.82 -58.25
C ASP A 272 12.31 24.10 -58.72
N SER A 273 11.69 25.15 -58.18
CA SER A 273 10.31 25.57 -58.46
C SER A 273 9.25 24.48 -58.24
N THR A 274 9.58 23.45 -57.46
CA THR A 274 8.71 22.29 -57.24
C THR A 274 8.14 22.31 -55.83
N TYR A 275 6.81 22.40 -55.73
CA TYR A 275 6.10 22.46 -54.45
C TYR A 275 5.88 21.11 -53.76
N VAL A 276 6.31 19.99 -54.38
CA VAL A 276 6.14 18.64 -53.82
C VAL A 276 6.74 18.51 -52.41
N ARG A 277 7.85 19.20 -52.12
CA ARG A 277 8.47 19.18 -50.78
C ARG A 277 7.58 19.75 -49.68
N LEU A 278 6.58 20.57 -50.01
CA LEU A 278 5.63 21.07 -49.02
C LEU A 278 4.78 19.94 -48.40
N ALA A 279 4.72 18.75 -49.02
CA ALA A 279 4.10 17.57 -48.42
C ALA A 279 4.76 17.16 -47.08
N LEU A 280 6.02 17.56 -46.83
CA LEU A 280 6.68 17.38 -45.54
C LEU A 280 5.99 18.13 -44.39
N ALA A 281 5.06 19.05 -44.66
CA ALA A 281 4.24 19.69 -43.64
C ALA A 281 3.43 18.67 -42.82
N ALA A 282 3.07 17.52 -43.42
CA ALA A 282 2.33 16.46 -42.74
C ALA A 282 3.08 15.89 -41.53
N VAL A 283 4.41 15.90 -41.52
CA VAL A 283 5.22 15.36 -40.43
C VAL A 283 5.59 16.39 -39.36
N ILE A 284 5.18 17.66 -39.50
CA ILE A 284 5.46 18.71 -38.51
C ILE A 284 4.87 18.34 -37.15
N LEU A 285 3.62 17.86 -37.10
CA LEU A 285 2.97 17.53 -35.84
C LEU A 285 3.70 16.40 -35.08
N PRO A 286 4.02 15.25 -35.72
CA PRO A 286 4.90 14.24 -35.12
C PRO A 286 6.27 14.79 -34.71
N GLN A 287 6.88 15.67 -35.51
CA GLN A 287 8.18 16.28 -35.20
C GLN A 287 8.12 17.19 -33.98
N ILE A 288 7.05 17.96 -33.80
CA ILE A 288 6.86 18.80 -32.60
C ILE A 288 6.80 17.91 -31.36
N TRP A 289 6.00 16.85 -31.40
CA TRP A 289 5.86 15.92 -30.28
C TRP A 289 7.18 15.22 -29.93
N LEU A 290 7.85 14.65 -30.93
CA LEU A 290 9.12 13.97 -30.74
C LEU A 290 10.23 14.95 -30.29
N GLY A 291 10.27 16.13 -30.92
CA GLY A 291 11.20 17.19 -30.57
C GLY A 291 11.00 17.67 -29.14
N TRP A 292 9.75 17.80 -28.68
CA TRP A 292 9.43 18.22 -27.33
C TRP A 292 10.09 17.32 -26.28
N PHE A 293 9.96 16.00 -26.44
CA PHE A 293 10.59 15.03 -25.53
C PHE A 293 12.11 15.16 -25.46
N PHE A 294 12.79 15.23 -26.61
CA PHE A 294 14.25 15.34 -26.65
C PHE A 294 14.75 16.68 -26.12
N PHE A 295 14.12 17.79 -26.50
CA PHE A 295 14.52 19.11 -26.03
C PHE A 295 14.19 19.34 -24.56
N GLN A 296 13.09 18.78 -24.05
CA GLN A 296 12.79 18.77 -22.62
C GLN A 296 13.90 18.06 -21.85
N THR A 297 14.32 16.88 -22.30
CA THR A 297 15.42 16.13 -21.65
C THR A 297 16.72 16.93 -21.67
N LEU A 298 17.04 17.56 -22.80
CA LEU A 298 18.24 18.40 -22.94
C LEU A 298 18.20 19.62 -22.00
N VAL A 299 17.09 20.38 -22.01
CA VAL A 299 16.93 21.59 -21.20
C VAL A 299 16.97 21.23 -19.71
N ASN A 300 16.26 20.18 -19.29
CA ASN A 300 16.29 19.73 -17.90
C ASN A 300 17.68 19.24 -17.49
N GLY A 301 18.39 18.50 -18.35
CA GLY A 301 19.75 18.06 -18.08
C GLY A 301 20.73 19.24 -17.91
N ILE A 302 20.66 20.25 -18.78
CA ILE A 302 21.47 21.48 -18.64
C ILE A 302 21.09 22.23 -17.36
N SER A 303 19.79 22.31 -17.06
CA SER A 303 19.27 22.96 -15.86
C SER A 303 19.74 22.26 -14.58
N GLN A 304 19.85 20.93 -14.57
CA GLN A 304 20.40 20.19 -13.43
C GLN A 304 21.90 20.42 -13.26
N LEU A 305 22.65 20.64 -14.35
CA LEU A 305 24.09 20.89 -14.30
C LEU A 305 24.46 22.29 -13.82
N PHE A 306 23.67 23.31 -14.20
CA PHE A 306 24.03 24.71 -13.99
C PHE A 306 22.97 25.55 -13.26
N GLY A 307 21.75 25.04 -13.15
CA GLY A 307 20.63 25.72 -12.50
C GLY A 307 20.55 25.43 -11.00
N PRO A 308 19.58 26.06 -10.32
CA PRO A 308 19.31 25.76 -8.91
C PRO A 308 18.82 24.33 -8.76
N VAL A 309 19.24 23.68 -7.68
CA VAL A 309 18.78 22.34 -7.27
C VAL A 309 18.26 22.32 -5.83
N ASN A 310 18.30 23.45 -5.12
CA ASN A 310 17.88 23.56 -3.73
C ASN A 310 16.39 23.25 -3.50
N GLN A 311 15.57 23.39 -4.54
CA GLN A 311 14.16 23.03 -4.52
C GLN A 311 13.91 21.53 -4.37
N LEU A 312 14.90 20.67 -4.63
CA LEU A 312 14.81 19.23 -4.38
C LEU A 312 14.81 18.90 -2.88
N ASP A 313 15.41 19.78 -2.07
CA ASP A 313 15.49 19.66 -0.61
C ASP A 313 14.57 20.68 0.08
N ALA A 314 13.45 21.04 -0.57
CA ALA A 314 12.49 21.99 -0.02
C ALA A 314 11.05 21.55 -0.32
N ASN A 315 10.12 22.10 0.45
CA ASN A 315 8.70 21.85 0.26
C ASN A 315 8.05 22.92 -0.62
N SER A 316 7.25 22.48 -1.59
CA SER A 316 6.44 23.34 -2.47
C SER A 316 4.98 22.88 -2.45
N ARG A 317 4.12 23.57 -3.20
CA ARG A 317 2.70 23.20 -3.31
C ARG A 317 2.52 21.75 -3.80
N THR A 318 3.24 21.37 -4.86
CA THR A 318 3.15 20.07 -5.53
C THR A 318 4.25 19.09 -5.16
N PHE A 319 5.24 19.50 -4.35
CA PHE A 319 6.40 18.68 -4.01
C PHE A 319 6.70 18.65 -2.49
N SER A 320 7.11 17.50 -1.97
CA SER A 320 7.63 17.32 -0.61
C SER A 320 8.99 16.63 -0.61
N GLY A 321 10.05 17.42 -0.46
CA GLY A 321 11.40 16.93 -0.22
C GLY A 321 11.70 16.67 1.27
N ILE A 322 10.98 17.35 2.18
CA ILE A 322 11.13 17.28 3.64
C ILE A 322 9.80 16.84 4.26
N ARG A 323 9.88 16.04 5.34
CA ARG A 323 8.69 15.58 6.08
C ARG A 323 7.95 16.77 6.71
N SER A 324 6.65 16.62 6.91
CA SER A 324 5.88 17.59 7.72
C SER A 324 6.01 17.23 9.20
N LYS A 325 5.81 18.18 10.12
CA LYS A 325 5.90 17.87 11.55
C LYS A 325 4.92 16.75 11.91
N ARG A 326 5.39 15.74 12.64
CA ARG A 326 4.56 14.63 13.08
C ARG A 326 3.43 15.11 13.99
N LEU A 327 2.25 14.52 13.82
CA LEU A 327 1.09 14.78 14.66
C LEU A 327 1.38 14.37 16.11
N GLU A 328 1.14 15.30 17.03
CA GLU A 328 1.23 15.10 18.48
C GLU A 328 -0.20 15.14 19.07
N THR A 329 -1.13 14.39 18.48
CA THR A 329 -2.53 14.31 18.93
C THR A 329 -2.80 12.97 19.62
N ASP A 330 -3.72 12.97 20.60
CA ASP A 330 -4.12 11.76 21.32
C ASP A 330 -4.83 10.74 20.41
N THR A 331 -5.50 11.24 19.37
CA THR A 331 -6.19 10.43 18.35
C THR A 331 -5.52 10.65 17.01
N LEU A 332 -4.95 9.59 16.45
CA LEU A 332 -4.40 9.58 15.11
C LEU A 332 -5.43 9.02 14.10
N PRO A 333 -5.46 9.51 12.84
CA PRO A 333 -6.39 9.04 11.82
C PRO A 333 -6.29 7.53 11.54
N HIS A 334 -7.42 6.92 11.20
CA HIS A 334 -7.44 5.52 10.77
C HIS A 334 -6.97 5.42 9.31
N VAL A 335 -6.04 4.50 9.04
CA VAL A 335 -5.51 4.27 7.69
C VAL A 335 -5.95 2.90 7.18
N THR A 336 -6.40 2.83 5.94
CA THR A 336 -6.68 1.56 5.25
C THR A 336 -5.61 1.29 4.20
N VAL A 337 -4.94 0.16 4.29
CA VAL A 337 -4.02 -0.29 3.22
C VAL A 337 -4.84 -1.04 2.18
N GLN A 338 -5.10 -0.40 1.04
CA GLN A 338 -5.82 -1.02 -0.06
C GLN A 338 -4.83 -1.73 -0.99
N CYS A 339 -5.04 -3.02 -1.23
CA CYS A 339 -4.16 -3.84 -2.06
C CYS A 339 -4.97 -4.65 -3.09
N PRO A 340 -5.02 -4.21 -4.37
CA PRO A 340 -5.64 -4.98 -5.44
C PRO A 340 -4.79 -6.20 -5.79
N VAL A 341 -5.41 -7.37 -5.79
CA VAL A 341 -4.78 -8.66 -6.11
C VAL A 341 -5.56 -9.34 -7.24
N TYR A 342 -4.88 -10.03 -8.13
CA TYR A 342 -5.44 -10.91 -9.13
C TYR A 342 -4.87 -12.33 -8.98
N LYS A 343 -3.83 -12.68 -9.75
CA LYS A 343 -3.29 -14.06 -9.83
C LYS A 343 -1.89 -14.20 -9.23
N GLU A 344 -1.44 -13.22 -8.46
CA GLU A 344 -0.11 -13.19 -7.88
C GLU A 344 0.08 -14.31 -6.85
N GLY A 345 1.27 -14.90 -6.80
CA GLY A 345 1.53 -16.02 -5.88
C GLY A 345 1.43 -15.58 -4.42
N LEU A 346 0.74 -16.38 -3.59
CA LEU A 346 0.58 -16.08 -2.16
C LEU A 346 1.94 -15.89 -1.47
N TRP A 347 2.81 -16.89 -1.55
CA TRP A 347 4.09 -16.88 -0.84
C TRP A 347 5.19 -16.10 -1.55
N SER A 348 5.13 -15.97 -2.87
CA SER A 348 6.18 -15.31 -3.65
C SER A 348 5.99 -13.80 -3.77
N VAL A 349 4.75 -13.31 -3.66
CA VAL A 349 4.40 -11.91 -3.93
C VAL A 349 3.60 -11.31 -2.78
N ILE A 350 2.45 -11.90 -2.46
CA ILE A 350 1.50 -11.33 -1.49
C ILE A 350 2.10 -11.30 -0.08
N ASP A 351 2.60 -12.44 0.43
CA ASP A 351 3.11 -12.55 1.80
C ASP A 351 4.27 -11.60 2.09
N PRO A 352 5.31 -11.50 1.25
CA PRO A 352 6.37 -10.52 1.44
C PRO A 352 5.88 -9.07 1.55
N THR A 353 4.85 -8.71 0.79
CA THR A 353 4.21 -7.39 0.84
C THR A 353 3.44 -7.21 2.15
N MET A 354 2.67 -8.22 2.57
CA MET A 354 1.93 -8.20 3.84
C MET A 354 2.85 -8.16 5.05
N VAL A 355 4.00 -8.83 5.03
CA VAL A 355 5.02 -8.74 6.09
C VAL A 355 5.55 -7.31 6.23
N SER A 356 5.91 -6.67 5.12
CA SER A 356 6.37 -5.27 5.11
C SER A 356 5.31 -4.32 5.65
N ILE A 357 4.05 -4.52 5.28
CA ILE A 357 2.93 -3.71 5.79
C ILE A 357 2.72 -3.94 7.28
N ARG A 358 2.72 -5.18 7.76
CA ARG A 358 2.54 -5.48 9.20
C ARG A 358 3.63 -4.85 10.06
N GLU A 359 4.86 -4.75 9.56
CA GLU A 359 5.93 -4.00 10.24
C GLU A 359 5.58 -2.52 10.34
N ALA A 360 5.07 -1.91 9.27
CA ALA A 360 4.62 -0.52 9.30
C ALA A 360 3.40 -0.29 10.22
N ILE A 361 2.44 -1.21 10.21
CA ILE A 361 1.24 -1.17 11.08
C ILE A 361 1.66 -1.22 12.55
N SER A 362 2.56 -2.13 12.89
CA SER A 362 3.11 -2.28 14.25
C SER A 362 3.64 -0.95 14.79
N THR A 363 4.45 -0.25 14.00
CA THR A 363 4.97 1.07 14.37
C THR A 363 3.85 2.08 14.60
N TYR A 364 2.89 2.19 13.68
CA TYR A 364 1.81 3.18 13.79
C TYR A 364 0.83 2.89 14.93
N GLU A 365 0.51 1.61 15.17
CA GLU A 365 -0.33 1.23 16.31
C GLU A 365 0.36 1.50 17.64
N MET A 366 1.68 1.33 17.73
CA MET A 366 2.45 1.71 18.91
C MET A 366 2.56 3.24 19.07
N GLN A 367 2.39 4.01 18.00
CA GLN A 367 2.28 5.49 18.05
C GLN A 367 0.86 5.95 18.45
N GLY A 368 -0.12 5.04 18.52
CA GLY A 368 -1.52 5.33 18.88
C GLY A 368 -2.49 5.38 17.70
N GLY A 369 -1.99 5.14 16.48
CA GLY A 369 -2.82 5.02 15.28
C GLY A 369 -3.49 3.67 15.15
N THR A 370 -4.30 3.51 14.11
CA THR A 370 -4.93 2.23 13.77
C THR A 370 -4.88 2.04 12.27
N VAL A 371 -4.65 0.79 11.84
CA VAL A 371 -4.60 0.42 10.42
C VAL A 371 -5.34 -0.88 10.18
N ASN A 372 -6.11 -0.95 9.11
CA ASN A 372 -6.61 -2.22 8.57
C ASN A 372 -6.03 -2.49 7.17
N ILE A 373 -5.99 -3.76 6.78
CA ILE A 373 -5.58 -4.17 5.43
C ILE A 373 -6.81 -4.62 4.67
N PHE A 374 -7.08 -3.99 3.52
CA PHE A 374 -8.20 -4.31 2.65
C PHE A 374 -7.72 -4.79 1.28
N VAL A 375 -7.72 -6.11 1.08
CA VAL A 375 -7.33 -6.75 -0.18
C VAL A 375 -8.53 -6.84 -1.13
N ASN A 376 -8.42 -6.27 -2.32
CA ASN A 376 -9.42 -6.44 -3.38
C ASN A 376 -8.98 -7.65 -4.23
N ASP A 377 -9.31 -8.87 -3.78
CA ASP A 377 -8.82 -10.12 -4.41
C ASP A 377 -9.73 -10.53 -5.58
N ASP A 378 -9.35 -10.09 -6.79
CA ASP A 378 -10.06 -10.39 -8.02
C ASP A 378 -9.85 -11.84 -8.51
N GLY A 379 -8.87 -12.54 -7.93
CA GLY A 379 -8.48 -13.90 -8.28
C GLY A 379 -9.11 -14.98 -7.43
N MET A 380 -9.64 -14.67 -6.24
CA MET A 380 -10.14 -15.67 -5.28
C MET A 380 -11.20 -16.61 -5.88
N GLN A 381 -12.06 -16.10 -6.76
CA GLN A 381 -13.05 -16.91 -7.46
C GLN A 381 -12.53 -17.50 -8.78
N LEU A 382 -11.33 -17.17 -9.24
CA LEU A 382 -10.73 -17.62 -10.52
C LEU A 382 -9.65 -18.67 -10.39
N ILE A 383 -8.84 -18.59 -9.33
CA ILE A 383 -7.73 -19.51 -9.08
C ILE A 383 -8.26 -20.89 -8.67
N LYS A 384 -7.36 -21.87 -8.57
CA LYS A 384 -7.75 -23.23 -8.19
C LYS A 384 -8.32 -23.23 -6.77
N GLU A 385 -9.29 -24.11 -6.50
CA GLU A 385 -10.00 -24.12 -5.22
C GLU A 385 -9.06 -24.29 -4.01
N HIS A 386 -8.00 -25.09 -4.15
CA HIS A 386 -7.01 -25.25 -3.08
C HIS A 386 -6.18 -23.98 -2.82
N GLU A 387 -5.78 -23.26 -3.88
CA GLU A 387 -5.07 -21.97 -3.77
C GLU A 387 -5.99 -20.90 -3.17
N ALA A 388 -7.27 -20.87 -3.57
CA ALA A 388 -8.27 -19.97 -2.99
C ALA A 388 -8.50 -20.26 -1.50
N LYS A 389 -8.57 -21.54 -1.12
CA LYS A 389 -8.68 -21.93 0.29
C LYS A 389 -7.46 -21.49 1.08
N GLU A 390 -6.25 -21.74 0.57
CA GLU A 390 -5.00 -21.32 1.21
C GLU A 390 -4.93 -19.80 1.38
N ARG A 391 -5.27 -19.02 0.34
CA ARG A 391 -5.31 -17.54 0.45
C ARG A 391 -6.32 -17.05 1.48
N ARG A 392 -7.52 -17.64 1.57
CA ARG A 392 -8.52 -17.27 2.59
C ARG A 392 -8.01 -17.57 3.99
N GLU A 393 -7.40 -18.73 4.19
CA GLU A 393 -6.82 -19.11 5.48
C GLU A 393 -5.67 -18.17 5.87
N TYR A 394 -4.84 -17.76 4.90
CA TYR A 394 -3.82 -16.75 5.11
C TYR A 394 -4.41 -15.39 5.50
N TYR A 395 -5.42 -14.89 4.78
CA TYR A 395 -6.05 -13.62 5.10
C TYR A 395 -6.71 -13.63 6.49
N GLU A 396 -7.41 -14.72 6.83
CA GLU A 396 -7.99 -14.94 8.16
C GLU A 396 -6.90 -14.93 9.26
N GLU A 397 -5.78 -15.61 9.03
CA GLU A 397 -4.67 -15.69 10.00
C GLU A 397 -4.00 -14.35 10.27
N HIS A 398 -3.95 -13.47 9.26
CA HIS A 398 -3.27 -12.18 9.34
C HIS A 398 -4.23 -11.00 9.54
N ASN A 399 -5.49 -11.26 9.88
CA ASN A 399 -6.53 -10.25 10.11
C ASN A 399 -6.72 -9.31 8.90
N ILE A 400 -6.64 -9.86 7.69
CA ILE A 400 -6.78 -9.12 6.43
C ILE A 400 -8.24 -9.17 5.99
N GLY A 401 -8.85 -8.01 5.80
CA GLY A 401 -10.13 -7.90 5.14
C GLY A 401 -9.99 -8.08 3.64
N TRP A 402 -10.95 -8.77 3.01
CA TRP A 402 -10.92 -8.97 1.57
C TRP A 402 -12.31 -9.06 0.96
N VAL A 403 -12.40 -8.67 -0.31
CA VAL A 403 -13.58 -8.84 -1.16
C VAL A 403 -13.15 -9.44 -2.49
N ALA A 404 -13.91 -10.41 -2.98
CA ALA A 404 -13.79 -10.99 -4.30
C ALA A 404 -15.12 -10.99 -5.04
N ARG A 405 -15.05 -10.62 -6.33
CA ARG A 405 -16.20 -10.52 -7.23
C ARG A 405 -16.30 -11.71 -8.18
N PRO A 406 -17.46 -11.91 -8.85
CA PRO A 406 -17.66 -13.03 -9.77
C PRO A 406 -16.66 -13.07 -10.93
N LYS A 407 -16.53 -14.26 -11.53
CA LYS A 407 -15.77 -14.46 -12.77
C LYS A 407 -16.33 -13.61 -13.91
N HIS A 408 -15.48 -13.22 -14.86
CA HIS A 408 -15.95 -12.55 -16.07
C HIS A 408 -16.67 -13.58 -16.97
N ASN A 409 -18.00 -13.56 -16.96
CA ASN A 409 -18.86 -14.40 -17.78
C ASN A 409 -20.08 -13.61 -18.27
N PRO A 410 -19.96 -12.81 -19.35
CA PRO A 410 -21.06 -11.98 -19.83
C PRO A 410 -22.20 -12.80 -20.45
N ASN A 411 -21.92 -14.01 -20.94
CA ASN A 411 -22.88 -14.88 -21.61
C ASN A 411 -22.81 -16.29 -21.00
N PRO A 412 -23.32 -16.49 -19.77
CA PRO A 412 -23.33 -17.80 -19.14
C PRO A 412 -24.20 -18.77 -19.93
N LYS A 413 -23.84 -20.06 -19.89
CA LYS A 413 -24.66 -21.07 -20.54
C LYS A 413 -26.01 -21.17 -19.80
N PRO A 414 -27.16 -21.28 -20.51
CA PRO A 414 -28.49 -21.24 -19.88
C PRO A 414 -28.70 -22.30 -18.78
N ASP A 415 -28.00 -23.42 -18.90
CA ASP A 415 -28.03 -24.60 -18.04
C ASP A 415 -27.06 -24.55 -16.85
N SER A 416 -26.12 -23.60 -16.82
CA SER A 416 -25.11 -23.50 -15.76
C SER A 416 -25.62 -22.92 -14.44
N GLY A 417 -26.77 -22.23 -14.46
CA GLY A 417 -27.27 -21.45 -13.32
C GLY A 417 -26.43 -20.20 -13.00
N GLU A 418 -25.33 -19.96 -13.73
CA GLU A 418 -24.50 -18.78 -13.56
C GLU A 418 -25.21 -17.53 -14.11
N ARG A 419 -25.14 -16.43 -13.37
CA ARG A 419 -25.61 -15.13 -13.82
C ARG A 419 -24.55 -14.42 -14.64
N ALA A 420 -25.00 -13.62 -15.59
CA ALA A 420 -24.09 -12.82 -16.40
C ALA A 420 -23.35 -11.81 -15.50
N PHE A 421 -22.03 -11.78 -15.59
CA PHE A 421 -21.21 -10.79 -14.90
C PHE A 421 -20.08 -10.30 -15.80
N THR A 422 -20.05 -9.00 -16.03
CA THR A 422 -19.05 -8.35 -16.86
C THR A 422 -18.10 -7.56 -15.99
N ARG A 423 -16.88 -8.08 -15.80
CA ARG A 423 -15.76 -7.28 -15.27
C ARG A 423 -15.41 -6.17 -16.27
N ALA A 424 -15.78 -4.93 -15.96
CA ALA A 424 -15.59 -3.76 -16.83
C ALA A 424 -14.13 -3.32 -16.93
N GLY A 425 -13.80 -2.56 -17.98
CA GLY A 425 -12.47 -2.05 -18.25
C GLY A 425 -11.51 -3.06 -18.92
N LYS A 426 -10.51 -2.55 -19.64
CA LYS A 426 -9.54 -3.37 -20.39
C LYS A 426 -8.73 -4.30 -19.46
N PHE A 427 -8.26 -3.75 -18.34
CA PHE A 427 -7.44 -4.47 -17.35
C PHE A 427 -8.20 -4.87 -16.09
N LYS A 428 -9.44 -4.40 -15.93
CA LYS A 428 -10.36 -4.81 -14.86
C LYS A 428 -9.91 -4.45 -13.42
N LYS A 429 -8.75 -3.81 -13.21
CA LYS A 429 -8.26 -3.33 -11.89
C LYS A 429 -9.22 -2.29 -11.29
N ALA A 430 -9.55 -1.23 -12.03
CA ALA A 430 -10.49 -0.21 -11.60
C ALA A 430 -11.84 -0.78 -11.15
N SER A 431 -12.43 -1.65 -11.97
CA SER A 431 -13.72 -2.25 -11.65
C SER A 431 -13.64 -3.27 -10.51
N ASN A 432 -12.46 -3.82 -10.22
CA ASN A 432 -12.26 -4.66 -9.04
C ASN A 432 -12.30 -3.80 -7.77
N MET A 433 -11.54 -2.72 -7.77
CA MET A 433 -11.52 -1.77 -6.66
C MET A 433 -12.90 -1.16 -6.42
N ASN A 434 -13.61 -0.71 -7.45
CA ASN A 434 -14.99 -0.21 -7.30
C ASN A 434 -15.94 -1.27 -6.74
N TYR A 435 -15.83 -2.52 -7.15
CA TYR A 435 -16.69 -3.58 -6.60
C TYR A 435 -16.46 -3.74 -5.10
N ALA A 436 -15.18 -3.81 -4.69
CA ALA A 436 -14.83 -3.95 -3.29
C ALA A 436 -15.21 -2.72 -2.45
N MET A 437 -14.99 -1.52 -2.98
CA MET A 437 -15.38 -0.26 -2.34
C MET A 437 -16.89 -0.12 -2.25
N ASN A 438 -17.66 -0.62 -3.23
CA ASN A 438 -19.12 -0.66 -3.13
C ASN A 438 -19.59 -1.57 -1.99
N VAL A 439 -18.96 -2.73 -1.78
CA VAL A 439 -19.26 -3.58 -0.61
C VAL A 439 -18.99 -2.81 0.68
N SER A 440 -17.86 -2.11 0.77
CA SER A 440 -17.51 -1.26 1.92
C SER A 440 -18.54 -0.15 2.15
N ALA A 441 -18.91 0.60 1.11
CA ALA A 441 -19.90 1.67 1.19
C ALA A 441 -21.27 1.16 1.70
N ARG A 442 -21.76 0.02 1.19
CA ARG A 442 -23.00 -0.60 1.68
C ARG A 442 -22.93 -1.02 3.15
N VAL A 443 -21.76 -1.45 3.62
CA VAL A 443 -21.55 -1.76 5.04
C VAL A 443 -21.65 -0.48 5.87
N GLU A 444 -20.98 0.59 5.47
CA GLU A 444 -21.02 1.88 6.19
C GLU A 444 -22.42 2.50 6.19
N ASP A 445 -23.16 2.45 5.07
CA ASP A 445 -24.54 2.95 5.00
C ASP A 445 -25.46 2.26 6.02
N ARG A 446 -25.29 0.94 6.19
CA ARG A 446 -26.06 0.16 7.17
C ARG A 446 -25.59 0.41 8.60
N LEU A 447 -24.28 0.53 8.82
CA LEU A 447 -23.73 0.87 10.14
C LEU A 447 -24.18 2.26 10.60
N ALA A 448 -24.25 3.23 9.69
CA ALA A 448 -24.74 4.57 9.97
C ALA A 448 -26.21 4.59 10.41
N ALA A 449 -27.01 3.60 9.99
CA ALA A 449 -28.40 3.46 10.37
C ALA A 449 -28.61 2.81 11.76
N ILE A 450 -27.57 2.24 12.39
CA ILE A 450 -27.68 1.59 13.70
C ILE A 450 -27.57 2.63 14.84
N PRO A 451 -28.59 2.76 15.71
CA PRO A 451 -28.51 3.64 16.86
C PRO A 451 -27.55 3.07 17.91
N ARG A 452 -26.52 3.86 18.27
CA ARG A 452 -25.57 3.53 19.34
C ARG A 452 -26.10 4.07 20.68
N HIS A 453 -26.01 3.26 21.74
CA HIS A 453 -26.39 3.64 23.10
C HIS A 453 -25.17 4.02 23.95
N ASP A 454 -25.38 4.64 25.12
CA ASP A 454 -24.27 5.15 25.95
C ASP A 454 -23.28 4.07 26.42
N ALA A 455 -23.72 2.81 26.56
CA ALA A 455 -22.88 1.68 26.93
C ALA A 455 -22.27 0.93 25.73
N TRP A 456 -22.27 1.53 24.53
CA TRP A 456 -21.84 0.85 23.31
C TRP A 456 -20.34 0.63 23.32
N THR A 457 -19.93 -0.61 23.17
CA THR A 457 -18.54 -1.03 23.20
C THR A 457 -18.03 -1.31 21.79
N GLN A 458 -16.71 -1.43 21.63
CA GLN A 458 -16.12 -1.87 20.37
C GLN A 458 -16.59 -3.29 19.99
N GLN A 459 -16.83 -4.15 20.98
CA GLN A 459 -17.35 -5.49 20.74
C GLN A 459 -18.76 -5.44 20.11
N ASP A 460 -19.63 -4.55 20.59
CA ASP A 460 -20.95 -4.35 20.00
C ASP A 460 -20.84 -3.86 18.54
N GLU A 461 -19.89 -2.96 18.25
CA GLU A 461 -19.61 -2.48 16.90
C GLU A 461 -19.16 -3.64 15.98
N ASP A 462 -18.23 -4.48 16.45
CA ASP A 462 -17.69 -5.61 15.69
C ASP A 462 -18.75 -6.68 15.41
N GLU A 463 -19.60 -7.00 16.40
CA GLU A 463 -20.71 -7.95 16.24
C GLU A 463 -21.74 -7.45 15.21
N VAL A 464 -22.07 -6.16 15.26
CA VAL A 464 -22.99 -5.54 14.31
C VAL A 464 -22.39 -5.49 12.91
N TYR A 465 -21.11 -5.14 12.79
CA TYR A 465 -20.36 -5.16 11.54
C TYR A 465 -20.39 -6.55 10.90
N GLN A 466 -20.02 -7.59 11.64
CA GLN A 466 -19.99 -8.97 11.11
C GLN A 466 -21.37 -9.40 10.62
N ARG A 467 -22.43 -9.07 11.37
CA ARG A 467 -23.81 -9.36 10.96
C ARG A 467 -24.20 -8.62 9.68
N ILE A 468 -23.83 -7.34 9.54
CA ILE A 468 -24.12 -6.54 8.35
C ILE A 468 -23.37 -7.10 7.12
N LEU A 469 -22.09 -7.42 7.26
CA LEU A 469 -21.31 -8.01 6.18
C LEU A 469 -21.91 -9.34 5.71
N GLN A 470 -22.31 -10.19 6.66
CA GLN A 470 -22.96 -11.47 6.36
C GLN A 470 -24.28 -11.28 5.61
N GLN A 471 -25.13 -10.34 6.04
CA GLN A 471 -26.39 -10.01 5.34
C GLN A 471 -26.12 -9.55 3.90
N ILE A 472 -25.10 -8.71 3.71
CA ILE A 472 -24.72 -8.21 2.38
C ILE A 472 -24.26 -9.37 1.47
N ILE A 473 -23.47 -10.31 1.99
CA ILE A 473 -23.02 -11.51 1.24
C ILE A 473 -24.22 -12.38 0.83
N GLU A 474 -25.19 -12.56 1.74
CA GLU A 474 -26.41 -13.32 1.49
C GLU A 474 -27.29 -12.67 0.42
N GLU A 475 -27.47 -11.35 0.47
CA GLU A 475 -28.21 -10.57 -0.52
C GLU A 475 -27.55 -10.54 -1.89
N ASP A 476 -26.22 -10.65 -1.95
CA ASP A 476 -25.50 -10.79 -3.21
C ASP A 476 -25.66 -12.18 -3.84
N GLU A 477 -26.36 -13.10 -3.16
CA GLU A 477 -26.73 -14.44 -3.63
C GLU A 477 -25.52 -15.24 -4.12
N GLY A 478 -24.42 -15.19 -3.35
CA GLY A 478 -23.18 -15.93 -3.63
C GLY A 478 -22.26 -15.28 -4.67
N ARG A 479 -22.62 -14.11 -5.23
CA ARG A 479 -21.75 -13.36 -6.15
C ARG A 479 -20.54 -12.76 -5.45
N THR A 480 -20.75 -12.16 -4.28
CA THR A 480 -19.71 -11.54 -3.47
C THR A 480 -19.17 -12.53 -2.47
N TRP A 481 -17.86 -12.70 -2.44
CA TRP A 481 -17.17 -13.36 -1.34
C TRP A 481 -16.42 -12.29 -0.57
N ALA A 482 -16.59 -12.24 0.74
CA ALA A 482 -15.90 -11.28 1.58
C ALA A 482 -15.73 -11.82 3.00
N GLN A 483 -14.67 -11.40 3.68
CA GLN A 483 -14.40 -11.71 5.08
C GLN A 483 -13.42 -10.69 5.66
N GLY A 484 -13.34 -10.60 6.99
CA GLY A 484 -12.45 -9.67 7.70
C GLY A 484 -12.98 -8.24 7.71
N ASP A 485 -12.12 -7.26 7.98
CA ASP A 485 -12.47 -5.85 8.06
C ASP A 485 -12.33 -5.14 6.69
N VAL A 486 -13.46 -4.83 6.06
CA VAL A 486 -13.53 -4.18 4.72
C VAL A 486 -13.86 -2.69 4.82
N ARG A 487 -13.86 -2.11 6.02
CA ARG A 487 -14.13 -0.70 6.25
C ARG A 487 -12.99 0.16 5.71
N ILE A 488 -13.29 1.40 5.34
CA ILE A 488 -12.30 2.36 4.86
C ILE A 488 -12.18 3.50 5.87
N GLY A 489 -10.95 3.78 6.30
CA GLY A 489 -10.63 4.87 7.22
C GLY A 489 -10.61 6.26 6.59
N ASP A 490 -9.98 7.19 7.29
CA ASP A 490 -9.82 8.59 6.84
C ASP A 490 -8.92 8.68 5.60
N TYR A 491 -7.91 7.81 5.58
CA TYR A 491 -6.90 7.75 4.53
C TYR A 491 -6.74 6.33 3.98
N ILE A 492 -6.45 6.23 2.69
CA ILE A 492 -6.13 4.97 2.02
C ILE A 492 -4.67 5.02 1.59
N LEU A 493 -3.85 4.07 2.03
CA LEU A 493 -2.57 3.78 1.38
C LEU A 493 -2.82 2.76 0.27
N ILE A 494 -2.83 3.21 -0.99
CA ILE A 494 -2.97 2.31 -2.15
C ILE A 494 -1.59 1.75 -2.52
N ILE A 495 -1.50 0.43 -2.61
CA ILE A 495 -0.29 -0.31 -2.97
C ILE A 495 -0.59 -1.38 -4.02
N ASP A 496 0.46 -1.84 -4.69
CA ASP A 496 0.39 -3.05 -5.50
C ASP A 496 0.84 -4.27 -4.68
N SER A 497 0.47 -5.47 -5.13
CA SER A 497 0.73 -6.73 -4.41
C SER A 497 2.21 -7.09 -4.27
N ASP A 498 3.11 -6.42 -4.99
CA ASP A 498 4.57 -6.62 -4.99
C ASP A 498 5.34 -5.43 -4.36
N THR A 499 4.66 -4.60 -3.57
CA THR A 499 5.22 -3.40 -2.94
C THR A 499 5.97 -3.70 -1.63
N ARG A 500 6.99 -2.89 -1.32
CA ARG A 500 7.52 -2.73 0.04
C ARG A 500 7.34 -1.30 0.51
N VAL A 501 7.06 -1.14 1.80
CA VAL A 501 6.81 0.16 2.43
C VAL A 501 7.79 0.41 3.57
N PRO A 502 8.14 1.66 3.89
CA PRO A 502 8.94 1.97 5.07
C PRO A 502 8.22 1.59 6.36
N ALA A 503 8.96 1.07 7.35
CA ALA A 503 8.41 0.63 8.63
C ALA A 503 7.80 1.76 9.49
N ASP A 504 8.14 3.03 9.23
CA ASP A 504 7.58 4.18 9.92
C ASP A 504 7.10 5.21 8.90
N CYS A 505 6.09 4.83 8.12
CA CYS A 505 5.54 5.68 7.05
C CYS A 505 4.17 6.28 7.36
N PHE A 506 3.33 5.59 8.13
CA PHE A 506 1.94 6.01 8.36
C PHE A 506 1.85 7.34 9.10
N LEU A 507 2.62 7.55 10.17
CA LEU A 507 2.59 8.82 10.89
C LEU A 507 3.06 9.99 10.02
N ASP A 508 4.12 9.79 9.23
CA ASP A 508 4.61 10.83 8.32
C ASP A 508 3.56 11.16 7.23
N MET A 509 2.88 10.16 6.66
CA MET A 509 1.86 10.40 5.63
C MET A 509 0.62 11.08 6.18
N VAL A 510 0.10 10.65 7.34
CA VAL A 510 -1.11 11.27 7.91
C VAL A 510 -0.81 12.67 8.41
N SER A 511 0.41 12.91 8.92
CA SER A 511 0.82 14.24 9.36
C SER A 511 0.87 15.22 8.20
N GLU A 512 1.40 14.79 7.05
CA GLU A 512 1.38 15.65 5.86
C GLU A 512 -0.04 15.89 5.33
N MET A 513 -0.90 14.88 5.36
CA MET A 513 -2.30 15.01 4.97
C MET A 513 -3.06 15.98 5.88
N GLU A 514 -2.92 15.87 7.21
CA GLU A 514 -3.54 16.78 8.17
C GLU A 514 -2.99 18.21 8.05
N ALA A 515 -1.68 18.36 7.83
CA ALA A 515 -1.06 19.67 7.61
C ALA A 515 -1.47 20.32 6.27
N SER A 516 -1.99 19.56 5.31
CA SER A 516 -2.41 20.05 3.99
C SER A 516 -3.81 19.54 3.61
N PRO A 517 -4.89 20.10 4.18
CA PRO A 517 -6.26 19.65 3.93
C PRO A 517 -6.70 19.71 2.47
N GLN A 518 -6.11 20.61 1.66
CA GLN A 518 -6.38 20.75 0.24
C GLN A 518 -5.77 19.64 -0.63
N VAL A 519 -4.84 18.85 -0.07
CA VAL A 519 -4.22 17.74 -0.79
C VAL A 519 -5.12 16.51 -0.72
N ALA A 520 -5.40 15.93 -1.89
CA ALA A 520 -6.17 14.71 -2.02
C ALA A 520 -5.30 13.46 -2.18
N ILE A 521 -4.14 13.59 -2.83
CA ILE A 521 -3.19 12.48 -3.04
C ILE A 521 -1.77 12.95 -2.78
N ILE A 522 -1.01 12.14 -2.04
CA ILE A 522 0.45 12.22 -2.00
C ILE A 522 1.00 10.96 -2.64
N GLN A 523 1.65 11.11 -3.79
CA GLN A 523 2.39 10.06 -4.48
C GLN A 523 3.81 10.02 -3.91
N PHE A 524 4.22 8.87 -3.38
CA PHE A 524 5.60 8.66 -2.95
C PHE A 524 6.47 8.21 -4.12
N SER A 525 7.73 8.64 -4.14
CA SER A 525 8.73 8.09 -5.04
C SER A 525 9.00 6.63 -4.70
N SER A 526 8.95 5.76 -5.70
CA SER A 526 9.26 4.34 -5.55
C SER A 526 10.70 4.06 -5.99
N GLY A 527 11.46 3.37 -5.14
CA GLY A 527 12.65 2.66 -5.56
C GLY A 527 12.32 1.32 -6.23
N VAL A 528 13.33 0.65 -6.76
CA VAL A 528 13.17 -0.65 -7.43
C VAL A 528 13.65 -1.78 -6.54
N MET A 529 12.76 -2.75 -6.29
CA MET A 529 13.09 -4.03 -5.68
C MET A 529 13.44 -5.05 -6.77
N ASN A 530 14.72 -5.43 -6.85
CA ASN A 530 15.15 -6.49 -7.77
C ASN A 530 14.88 -7.87 -7.16
N VAL A 531 14.23 -8.74 -7.92
CA VAL A 531 13.92 -10.13 -7.57
C VAL A 531 14.98 -11.08 -8.13
N THR A 532 15.57 -10.75 -9.28
CA THR A 532 16.63 -11.55 -9.91
C THR A 532 17.92 -10.75 -10.11
N THR A 533 18.96 -11.40 -10.60
CA THR A 533 20.24 -10.75 -10.94
C THR A 533 20.43 -10.57 -12.44
N SER A 534 19.35 -10.67 -13.24
CA SER A 534 19.42 -10.67 -14.70
C SER A 534 19.87 -9.31 -15.26
N PHE A 535 20.51 -9.33 -16.44
CA PHE A 535 20.90 -8.09 -17.12
C PHE A 535 19.68 -7.24 -17.50
N PHE A 536 18.60 -7.90 -17.94
CA PHE A 536 17.37 -7.22 -18.33
C PHE A 536 16.76 -6.45 -17.16
N GLU A 537 16.60 -7.10 -16.01
CA GLU A 537 16.03 -6.48 -14.82
C GLU A 537 16.87 -5.31 -14.29
N LYS A 538 18.21 -5.42 -14.33
CA LYS A 538 19.11 -4.30 -14.03
C LYS A 538 18.96 -3.14 -15.02
N GLY A 539 18.73 -3.45 -16.30
CA GLY A 539 18.45 -2.45 -17.32
C GLY A 539 17.14 -1.69 -17.06
N ILE A 540 16.08 -2.41 -16.72
CA ILE A 540 14.79 -1.81 -16.34
C ILE A 540 14.94 -1.01 -15.03
N THR A 541 15.68 -1.51 -14.05
CA THR A 541 16.00 -0.78 -12.81
C THR A 541 16.62 0.59 -13.10
N PHE A 542 17.66 0.63 -13.96
CA PHE A 542 18.29 1.88 -14.35
C PHE A 542 17.30 2.83 -15.03
N PHE A 543 16.47 2.30 -15.94
CA PHE A 543 15.46 3.08 -16.64
C PHE A 543 14.41 3.67 -15.68
N THR A 544 13.87 2.87 -14.76
CA THR A 544 12.89 3.31 -13.77
C THR A 544 13.47 4.41 -12.87
N ASN A 545 14.70 4.24 -12.38
CA ASN A 545 15.38 5.25 -11.56
C ASN A 545 15.57 6.58 -12.33
N LEU A 546 15.89 6.51 -13.63
CA LEU A 546 16.00 7.70 -14.49
C LEU A 546 14.65 8.42 -14.62
N VAL A 547 13.55 7.68 -14.79
CA VAL A 547 12.19 8.24 -14.87
C VAL A 547 11.81 8.95 -13.57
N TYR A 548 11.98 8.30 -12.40
CA TYR A 548 11.67 8.95 -11.12
C TYR A 548 12.55 10.17 -10.84
N THR A 549 13.83 10.14 -11.23
CA THR A 549 14.71 11.32 -11.12
C THR A 549 14.18 12.49 -11.98
N ALA A 550 13.72 12.20 -13.19
CA ALA A 550 13.15 13.20 -14.08
C ALA A 550 11.82 13.76 -13.54
N ILE A 551 10.95 12.91 -13.01
CA ILE A 551 9.68 13.30 -12.35
C ILE A 551 9.99 14.18 -11.14
N GLN A 552 10.88 13.74 -10.25
CA GLN A 552 11.27 14.48 -9.05
C GLN A 552 11.76 15.88 -9.43
N PHE A 553 12.67 15.98 -10.40
CA PHE A 553 13.16 17.28 -10.84
C PHE A 553 12.05 18.15 -11.43
N ALA A 554 11.17 17.59 -12.26
CA ALA A 554 10.06 18.34 -12.83
C ALA A 554 9.12 18.89 -11.73
N VAL A 555 8.63 18.01 -10.84
CA VAL A 555 7.63 18.36 -9.83
C VAL A 555 8.21 19.30 -8.77
N ALA A 556 9.46 19.08 -8.33
CA ALA A 556 10.15 20.02 -7.44
C ALA A 556 10.28 21.44 -8.03
N ASN A 557 10.30 21.54 -9.36
CA ASN A 557 10.32 22.80 -10.09
C ASN A 557 8.93 23.39 -10.39
N GLY A 558 7.87 22.81 -9.83
CA GLY A 558 6.50 23.31 -9.94
C GLY A 558 5.67 22.66 -11.04
N ASP A 559 6.09 21.50 -11.55
CA ASP A 559 5.20 20.66 -12.36
C ASP A 559 4.09 20.04 -11.50
N ILE A 560 3.09 19.48 -12.17
CA ILE A 560 1.99 18.76 -11.54
C ILE A 560 2.50 17.39 -11.06
N ALA A 561 2.16 17.02 -9.82
CA ALA A 561 2.48 15.71 -9.29
C ALA A 561 1.71 14.60 -10.05
N PRO A 562 2.39 13.56 -10.55
CA PRO A 562 1.72 12.42 -11.14
C PRO A 562 1.08 11.55 -10.06
N PHE A 563 0.04 10.81 -10.44
CA PHE A 563 -0.48 9.69 -9.66
C PHE A 563 -0.36 8.44 -10.51
N VAL A 564 0.42 7.44 -10.03
CA VAL A 564 0.76 6.22 -10.78
C VAL A 564 0.01 4.98 -10.28
N GLY A 565 -1.02 5.17 -9.44
CA GLY A 565 -1.95 4.11 -9.04
C GLY A 565 -1.51 3.20 -7.89
N HIS A 566 -0.32 3.42 -7.31
CA HIS A 566 0.21 2.70 -6.15
C HIS A 566 1.27 3.56 -5.43
N ASN A 567 1.72 3.13 -4.24
CA ASN A 567 2.66 3.88 -3.40
C ASN A 567 2.19 5.31 -3.15
N ALA A 568 0.90 5.46 -2.89
CA ALA A 568 0.29 6.77 -2.67
C ALA A 568 -0.70 6.70 -1.52
N VAL A 569 -0.78 7.80 -0.76
CA VAL A 569 -1.86 7.99 0.21
C VAL A 569 -2.96 8.84 -0.42
N LEU A 570 -4.20 8.42 -0.26
CA LEU A 570 -5.41 9.04 -0.78
C LEU A 570 -6.26 9.50 0.40
N ARG A 571 -6.83 10.71 0.31
CA ARG A 571 -7.84 11.18 1.26
C ARG A 571 -9.19 10.61 0.88
N TRP A 572 -9.79 9.81 1.76
CA TRP A 572 -11.03 9.12 1.44
C TRP A 572 -12.18 10.08 1.15
N SER A 573 -12.32 11.14 1.94
CA SER A 573 -13.33 12.18 1.72
C SER A 573 -13.18 12.92 0.37
N ALA A 574 -11.95 13.07 -0.14
CA ALA A 574 -11.74 13.66 -1.46
C ALA A 574 -12.17 12.70 -2.58
N LEU A 575 -11.96 11.39 -2.42
CA LEU A 575 -12.46 10.37 -3.34
C LEU A 575 -13.98 10.33 -3.35
N GLN A 576 -14.63 10.44 -2.19
CA GLN A 576 -16.09 10.53 -2.07
C GLN A 576 -16.66 11.77 -2.78
N ASP A 577 -16.00 12.94 -2.70
CA ASP A 577 -16.44 14.17 -3.39
C ASP A 577 -16.35 14.09 -4.93
N ILE A 578 -15.53 13.18 -5.46
CA ILE A 578 -15.43 12.91 -6.90
C ILE A 578 -16.11 11.61 -7.34
N ALA A 579 -16.83 10.96 -6.44
CA ALA A 579 -17.61 9.78 -6.74
C ALA A 579 -18.64 10.08 -7.85
N TYR A 580 -18.93 9.06 -8.64
CA TYR A 580 -19.92 9.15 -9.70
C TYR A 580 -20.77 7.89 -9.71
N GLU A 581 -22.03 8.03 -10.10
CA GLU A 581 -22.96 6.92 -10.15
C GLU A 581 -23.05 6.38 -11.59
N GLU A 582 -22.92 5.08 -11.74
CA GLU A 582 -23.12 4.37 -13.01
C GLU A 582 -23.81 3.04 -12.72
N ASP A 583 -24.87 2.74 -13.47
CA ASP A 583 -25.71 1.55 -13.26
C ASP A 583 -26.30 1.40 -11.84
N GLY A 584 -26.58 2.51 -11.16
CA GLY A 584 -27.11 2.53 -9.79
C GLY A 584 -26.07 2.18 -8.71
N VAL A 585 -24.80 2.17 -9.08
CA VAL A 585 -23.67 1.87 -8.19
C VAL A 585 -22.76 3.09 -8.13
N GLU A 586 -22.44 3.52 -6.91
CA GLU A 586 -21.43 4.54 -6.69
C GLU A 586 -20.04 3.96 -7.01
N LYS A 587 -19.28 4.69 -7.83
CA LYS A 587 -17.94 4.33 -8.30
C LYS A 587 -16.96 5.47 -8.05
N TYR A 588 -15.69 5.12 -7.83
CA TYR A 588 -14.62 6.06 -7.54
C TYR A 588 -13.54 6.05 -8.62
N TRP A 589 -13.21 4.87 -9.14
CA TRP A 589 -12.20 4.65 -10.18
C TRP A 589 -12.84 4.56 -11.56
N ALA A 590 -12.30 5.25 -12.57
CA ALA A 590 -12.83 5.15 -13.93
C ALA A 590 -12.63 3.75 -14.52
N GLU A 591 -13.74 3.08 -14.84
CA GLU A 591 -13.73 1.75 -15.47
C GLU A 591 -13.65 1.82 -16.99
N THR A 592 -13.92 2.99 -17.58
CA THR A 592 -13.97 3.21 -19.03
C THR A 592 -12.61 3.50 -19.65
N THR A 593 -11.59 3.78 -18.83
CA THR A 593 -10.26 4.17 -19.29
C THR A 593 -9.21 3.15 -18.91
N VAL A 594 -8.12 3.10 -19.68
CA VAL A 594 -6.96 2.25 -19.37
C VAL A 594 -6.12 2.78 -18.21
N SER A 595 -6.11 4.10 -18.00
CA SER A 595 -5.36 4.79 -16.96
C SER A 595 -6.30 5.36 -15.90
N GLU A 596 -6.83 4.48 -15.04
CA GLU A 596 -7.76 4.82 -13.97
C GLU A 596 -7.18 5.79 -12.93
N ASP A 597 -5.88 5.74 -12.75
CA ASP A 597 -5.07 6.60 -11.89
C ASP A 597 -5.01 8.03 -12.43
N PHE A 598 -4.65 8.21 -13.70
CA PHE A 598 -4.63 9.53 -14.34
C PHE A 598 -6.02 10.16 -14.41
N ASP A 599 -7.06 9.37 -14.68
CA ASP A 599 -8.44 9.87 -14.63
C ASP A 599 -8.80 10.41 -13.24
N MET A 600 -8.49 9.65 -12.18
CA MET A 600 -8.72 10.07 -10.81
C MET A 600 -7.99 11.39 -10.48
N ALA A 601 -6.71 11.48 -10.83
CA ALA A 601 -5.92 12.70 -10.67
C ALA A 601 -6.57 13.89 -11.38
N LEU A 602 -6.99 13.73 -12.65
CA LEU A 602 -7.65 14.79 -13.40
C LEU A 602 -8.98 15.22 -12.78
N ARG A 603 -9.79 14.29 -12.27
CA ARG A 603 -11.07 14.62 -11.61
C ARG A 603 -10.85 15.40 -10.33
N LEU A 604 -9.90 14.98 -9.50
CA LEU A 604 -9.52 15.69 -8.27
C LEU A 604 -9.02 17.11 -8.57
N GLN A 605 -8.09 17.24 -9.50
CA GLN A 605 -7.54 18.55 -9.89
C GLN A 605 -8.61 19.45 -10.52
N SER A 606 -9.52 18.88 -11.32
CA SER A 606 -10.67 19.62 -11.88
C SER A 606 -11.67 20.11 -10.83
N LYS A 607 -11.65 19.55 -9.61
CA LYS A 607 -12.43 19.99 -8.45
C LYS A 607 -11.68 20.99 -7.58
N GLY A 608 -10.38 21.18 -7.80
CA GLY A 608 -9.53 22.12 -7.06
C GLY A 608 -8.67 21.48 -5.97
N TYR A 609 -8.63 20.15 -5.88
CA TYR A 609 -7.69 19.46 -4.99
C TYR A 609 -6.27 19.50 -5.55
N ASP A 610 -5.30 19.59 -4.65
CA ASP A 610 -3.89 19.45 -4.98
C ASP A 610 -3.45 17.98 -4.94
N LEU A 611 -2.52 17.65 -5.83
CA LEU A 611 -1.74 16.42 -5.77
C LEU A 611 -0.30 16.78 -5.42
N ARG A 612 0.37 15.89 -4.68
CA ARG A 612 1.73 16.11 -4.24
C ARG A 612 2.62 14.91 -4.53
N PHE A 613 3.85 15.16 -4.94
CA PHE A 613 4.89 14.15 -5.10
C PHE A 613 5.89 14.28 -3.95
N SER A 614 6.14 13.19 -3.25
CA SER A 614 7.00 13.15 -2.07
C SER A 614 8.20 12.24 -2.28
N THR A 615 9.39 12.71 -1.85
CA THR A 615 10.66 11.98 -1.97
C THR A 615 11.40 11.81 -0.65
N TYR A 616 10.85 12.26 0.48
CA TYR A 616 11.55 12.26 1.77
C TYR A 616 11.77 10.87 2.39
N PHE A 617 11.18 9.82 1.81
CA PHE A 617 11.50 8.43 2.16
C PHE A 617 12.70 7.87 1.37
N GLY A 618 13.11 8.55 0.28
CA GLY A 618 14.19 8.09 -0.59
C GLY A 618 13.88 6.80 -1.34
N SER A 619 14.88 6.29 -2.08
CA SER A 619 14.76 5.06 -2.89
C SER A 619 14.72 3.76 -2.09
N GLU A 620 15.07 3.81 -0.80
CA GLU A 620 14.99 2.65 0.11
C GLU A 620 13.66 2.60 0.86
N GLY A 621 12.81 3.62 0.69
CA GLY A 621 11.52 3.72 1.36
C GLY A 621 10.45 2.85 0.70
N PHE A 622 9.62 3.49 -0.14
CA PHE A 622 8.66 2.74 -0.96
C PHE A 622 9.41 2.06 -2.09
N GLN A 623 9.15 0.77 -2.33
CA GLN A 623 9.78 0.01 -3.39
C GLN A 623 8.76 -0.80 -4.19
N GLU A 624 9.02 -0.97 -5.48
CA GLU A 624 8.18 -1.71 -6.41
C GLU A 624 8.97 -2.77 -7.19
N GLY A 625 8.28 -3.83 -7.64
CA GLY A 625 8.83 -4.81 -8.56
C GLY A 625 8.92 -4.26 -9.99
N VAL A 626 9.96 -4.68 -10.72
CA VAL A 626 10.12 -4.37 -12.15
C VAL A 626 9.76 -5.56 -13.03
N SER A 627 9.48 -5.29 -14.31
CA SER A 627 9.22 -6.32 -15.30
C SER A 627 10.39 -7.30 -15.40
N LEU A 628 10.09 -8.59 -15.25
CA LEU A 628 11.08 -9.66 -15.34
C LEU A 628 11.37 -10.08 -16.79
N THR A 629 10.43 -9.80 -17.70
CA THR A 629 10.56 -10.14 -19.12
C THR A 629 10.31 -8.94 -20.04
N VAL A 630 10.84 -9.03 -21.27
CA VAL A 630 10.60 -8.03 -22.33
C VAL A 630 9.11 -7.94 -22.67
N TYR A 631 8.37 -9.05 -22.61
CA TYR A 631 6.95 -9.07 -22.94
C TYR A 631 6.12 -8.32 -21.90
N ASP A 632 6.44 -8.49 -20.61
CA ASP A 632 5.79 -7.75 -19.53
C ASP A 632 6.04 -6.24 -19.69
N GLU A 633 7.27 -5.86 -20.04
CA GLU A 633 7.62 -4.47 -20.28
C GLU A 633 6.89 -3.90 -21.51
N LEU A 634 6.86 -4.61 -22.63
CA LEU A 634 6.12 -4.16 -23.82
C LEU A 634 4.62 -3.96 -23.54
N ALA A 635 4.00 -4.88 -22.80
CA ALA A 635 2.59 -4.76 -22.40
C ALA A 635 2.37 -3.55 -21.48
N ARG A 636 3.30 -3.28 -20.57
CA ARG A 636 3.28 -2.12 -19.68
C ARG A 636 3.36 -0.80 -20.47
N TRP A 637 4.28 -0.71 -21.43
CA TRP A 637 4.40 0.48 -22.30
C TRP A 637 3.19 0.70 -23.20
N GLU A 638 2.63 -0.37 -23.76
CA GLU A 638 1.39 -0.27 -24.54
C GLU A 638 0.24 0.26 -23.68
N LYS A 639 0.13 -0.22 -22.43
CA LYS A 639 -0.85 0.27 -21.46
C LYS A 639 -0.71 1.78 -21.25
N TYR A 640 0.49 2.26 -20.94
CA TYR A 640 0.73 3.69 -20.68
C TYR A 640 0.49 4.55 -21.91
N ALA A 641 0.99 4.14 -23.08
CA ALA A 641 0.82 4.90 -24.32
C ALA A 641 -0.66 5.01 -24.72
N TYR A 642 -1.41 3.92 -24.60
CA TYR A 642 -2.85 3.90 -24.88
C TYR A 642 -3.61 4.77 -23.87
N GLY A 643 -3.34 4.59 -22.57
CA GLY A 643 -4.02 5.32 -21.51
C GLY A 643 -3.82 6.83 -21.59
N CYS A 644 -2.59 7.30 -21.74
CA CYS A 644 -2.31 8.73 -21.93
C CYS A 644 -2.99 9.30 -23.18
N SER A 645 -3.01 8.55 -24.28
CA SER A 645 -3.64 8.98 -25.52
C SER A 645 -5.16 9.06 -25.41
N GLU A 646 -5.79 8.06 -24.77
CA GLU A 646 -7.23 7.98 -24.52
C GLU A 646 -7.71 9.10 -23.58
N LEU A 647 -6.89 9.46 -22.59
CA LEU A 647 -7.18 10.53 -21.65
C LEU A 647 -7.24 11.90 -22.33
N ILE A 648 -6.31 12.17 -23.26
CA ILE A 648 -6.16 13.49 -23.90
C ILE A 648 -7.03 13.58 -25.17
N PHE A 649 -7.02 12.54 -26.00
CA PHE A 649 -7.60 12.58 -27.34
C PHE A 649 -8.80 11.65 -27.50
N ASN A 650 -9.83 12.16 -28.17
CA ASN A 650 -10.85 11.28 -28.74
C ASN A 650 -10.22 10.43 -29.87
N PRO A 651 -10.75 9.23 -30.15
CA PRO A 651 -10.38 8.48 -31.35
C PRO A 651 -10.51 9.32 -32.63
N LEU A 652 -9.56 9.18 -33.57
CA LEU A 652 -9.50 9.99 -34.81
C LEU A 652 -10.82 10.01 -35.59
N ILE A 653 -11.55 8.89 -35.61
CA ILE A 653 -12.85 8.76 -36.27
C ILE A 653 -13.92 9.72 -35.70
N TYR A 654 -13.79 10.12 -34.43
CA TYR A 654 -14.73 11.02 -33.75
C TYR A 654 -14.28 12.48 -33.75
N TRP A 655 -13.11 12.80 -34.30
CA TRP A 655 -12.62 14.19 -34.34
C TRP A 655 -13.57 15.16 -35.05
N PRO A 656 -14.21 14.81 -36.19
CA PRO A 656 -15.13 15.73 -36.85
C PRO A 656 -16.37 16.10 -36.02
N THR A 657 -16.82 15.22 -35.12
CA THR A 657 -18.06 15.42 -34.35
C THR A 657 -17.82 15.84 -32.91
N ARG A 658 -16.78 15.30 -32.26
CA ARG A 658 -16.46 15.55 -30.84
C ARG A 658 -15.27 16.50 -30.66
N GLY A 659 -14.52 16.77 -31.72
CA GLY A 659 -13.23 17.45 -31.66
C GLY A 659 -12.10 16.52 -31.18
N PRO A 660 -10.84 16.97 -31.26
CA PRO A 660 -9.68 16.12 -30.98
C PRO A 660 -9.50 15.81 -29.50
N VAL A 661 -9.84 16.75 -28.61
CA VAL A 661 -9.56 16.66 -27.16
C VAL A 661 -10.77 16.15 -26.39
N THR A 662 -10.58 15.30 -25.39
CA THR A 662 -11.66 14.76 -24.53
C THR A 662 -12.32 15.84 -23.66
N PRO A 663 -13.60 15.66 -23.25
CA PRO A 663 -14.28 16.59 -22.35
C PRO A 663 -13.59 16.74 -20.99
N LEU A 664 -13.07 15.62 -20.44
CA LEU A 664 -12.34 15.62 -19.16
C LEU A 664 -11.10 16.50 -19.24
N PHE A 665 -10.27 16.31 -20.28
CA PHE A 665 -9.06 17.12 -20.44
C PHE A 665 -9.39 18.59 -20.69
N ARG A 666 -10.47 18.91 -21.41
CA ARG A 666 -10.93 20.31 -21.55
C ARG A 666 -11.34 20.94 -20.22
N LYS A 667 -12.04 20.17 -19.36
CA LYS A 667 -12.44 20.64 -18.02
C LYS A 667 -11.22 20.88 -17.14
N PHE A 668 -10.25 19.97 -17.19
CA PHE A 668 -8.99 20.15 -16.49
C PHE A 668 -8.25 21.43 -16.93
N MET A 669 -8.11 21.63 -18.24
CA MET A 669 -7.46 22.83 -18.79
C MET A 669 -8.18 24.14 -18.44
N SER A 670 -9.50 24.12 -18.28
CA SER A 670 -10.26 25.32 -17.90
C SER A 670 -10.12 25.67 -16.41
N VAL A 671 -9.79 24.70 -15.57
CA VAL A 671 -9.54 24.89 -14.14
C VAL A 671 -8.14 25.42 -13.87
N ILE A 672 -7.12 25.02 -14.63
CA ILE A 672 -5.74 25.55 -14.51
C ILE A 672 -5.67 27.08 -14.69
N HIS A 673 -6.66 27.70 -15.36
CA HIS A 673 -6.72 29.15 -15.54
C HIS A 673 -7.40 29.92 -14.39
N ARG A 674 -7.94 29.24 -13.37
CA ARG A 674 -8.48 29.84 -12.15
C ARG A 674 -7.50 29.69 -11.00
#